data_AF-A0A812ZNX1-F1
#
_entry.id   AF-A0A812ZNX1-F1
#
_cell.length_a   1.000
_cell.length_b   1.000
_cell.length_c   1.000
_cell.angle_alpha   90.00
_cell.angle_beta   90.00
_cell.angle_gamma   90.00
#
_symmetry.space_group_name_H-M   'P 1'
#
loop_
_entity.id
_entity.type
_entity.pdbx_description
1 polymer ?
#
loop_
_entity_poly.entity_id
_entity_poly.type
_entity_poly.pdbx_seq_one_letter_code
_entity_poly.pdbx_strand_id
1 'polypeptide(L)'
;MLQPDVDRGHAERAVEPVTGQRNLDEMRRLLQQRQASLPREREARESREPVELPPATAPELQEQFIRLTQEKRELKDYAERVTRELRRYQQNSKRPLPEAGPEDDIPLPPWVTNMQMMSPLLFAYEERISELEAVIERSVSIAEQAQLLAQENDQLRAELQERTEQLRNLQLLGYRGGEAPGEAGLVDDQHEELQELYRLSVEQNEALAQQNQLLKLQLERMQQTLAAGRQQAQEVYAKASENTNALAEEVQRGEALAHQRAVAEQRLEEVTAELVDQVSRRDALEAEMESLRHELEVQTQTNEINQKSFQERCALALDEEERLKADLARTQKREGEYRRQALEARNGLDERAEELHLTRKELEATKQEAQQLLQTADTMDRQLVDIRQAHEDKVAQLKDREARLMELQIEKDRLRSTEEASRKQAERLEARLKEELSALKREKEQELQALKSSQQKTLEDLRKKLRNSEQTCSEATAKAERLEKQQEWQASALERQSACYKDEHERLQSDYQNSQEARRKLEQQLAEATQQLAKLRGSLDASTKDAKENLARAAADQASLQSQLQAVEERLSQVQQELQLTSSRALSAEEGLSKAQLELQEARLKANNEVEQAKRQAEADYRRLTRQMKALQSRAQDEEQRASQLLRAQEALRLQWQSELGMEREELESQVERLRRENAAIRGRVKHGFQTLIYSMSKCVVAAAVLQLAEEGHLTLDDELSKHIPAFENPKVLAERSDGMPDFGRLVPSRRPITIRHLLTHTSGISCGLAPVLDGPRIRSARERAWANIYTPLVDRVDRNEFKRLADWVQELANVPLVSHPGQHYGYGYSYDVLGHLIELKSGKQLETYLRDHILGPLGMSDTGFSLTRASKARRLSVLYRYTKSSRWGGTGTNFRLVRVDPPKRGMKSRWLGRCCLPSAGGGLSSLEGGLLSTLDDYAKFLLAVIHGGQHPISGVTGSAEMPD
;
A
#
# COMPACT_ATOMS: atom_id res chain seq x y z
N MET A 1 49.78 -0.61 -62.91
CA MET A 1 49.44 -1.86 -63.60
C MET A 1 48.48 -2.61 -62.67
N LEU A 2 47.19 -2.39 -62.83
CA LEU A 2 46.25 -3.29 -63.54
C LEU A 2 46.08 -4.64 -62.79
N GLN A 3 44.98 -4.72 -62.03
CA GLN A 3 43.93 -5.79 -61.88
C GLN A 3 44.31 -7.29 -62.02
N PRO A 4 43.45 -8.28 -61.62
CA PRO A 4 41.97 -8.27 -61.41
C PRO A 4 41.48 -8.94 -60.09
N ASP A 5 40.35 -8.53 -59.51
CA ASP A 5 38.92 -8.95 -59.68
C ASP A 5 38.51 -10.29 -59.02
N VAL A 6 37.47 -10.24 -58.17
CA VAL A 6 36.11 -10.83 -58.36
C VAL A 6 35.49 -11.30 -57.01
N ASP A 7 34.39 -10.61 -56.63
CA ASP A 7 33.12 -11.01 -55.96
C ASP A 7 33.09 -12.03 -54.80
N ARG A 8 32.23 -11.95 -53.77
CA ARG A 8 31.13 -11.05 -53.34
C ARG A 8 30.73 -11.50 -51.92
N GLY A 9 30.24 -10.56 -51.09
CA GLY A 9 29.44 -10.89 -49.91
C GLY A 9 29.66 -9.95 -48.73
N HIS A 10 28.99 -8.79 -48.72
CA HIS A 10 28.95 -7.90 -47.56
C HIS A 10 27.51 -7.67 -47.11
N ALA A 11 27.25 -7.97 -45.85
CA ALA A 11 26.29 -7.25 -45.03
C ALA A 11 26.77 -7.33 -43.58
N GLU A 12 27.26 -6.22 -43.01
CA GLU A 12 26.91 -5.78 -41.66
C GLU A 12 27.51 -4.42 -41.30
N ARG A 13 26.83 -3.80 -40.33
CA ARG A 13 26.85 -2.41 -39.86
C ARG A 13 28.14 -2.05 -39.11
N ALA A 14 28.52 -0.77 -39.13
CA ALA A 14 28.45 0.13 -37.96
C ALA A 14 29.00 1.55 -38.24
N VAL A 15 28.16 2.57 -37.95
CA VAL A 15 28.43 3.84 -37.21
C VAL A 15 29.56 4.76 -37.74
N GLU A 16 29.35 6.01 -38.18
CA GLU A 16 28.99 7.28 -37.47
C GLU A 16 29.03 8.45 -38.53
N PRO A 17 28.98 9.76 -38.21
CA PRO A 17 28.00 10.66 -37.56
C PRO A 17 27.31 11.61 -38.58
N VAL A 18 26.09 12.12 -38.31
CA VAL A 18 25.46 13.14 -39.18
C VAL A 18 25.60 14.54 -38.56
N THR A 19 26.45 15.33 -39.20
CA THR A 19 26.72 16.76 -38.97
C THR A 19 25.60 17.66 -39.50
N GLY A 20 25.41 18.81 -38.85
CA GLY A 20 24.35 19.80 -39.08
C GLY A 20 24.42 20.58 -40.40
N GLN A 21 24.86 19.97 -41.50
CA GLN A 21 24.81 20.56 -42.84
C GLN A 21 23.45 20.38 -43.54
N ARG A 22 22.65 19.35 -43.18
CA ARG A 22 21.29 19.19 -43.75
C ARG A 22 20.30 20.28 -43.32
N ASN A 23 20.36 20.73 -42.06
CA ASN A 23 19.43 21.75 -41.57
C ASN A 23 19.75 23.16 -42.08
N LEU A 24 21.00 23.44 -42.46
CA LEU A 24 21.41 24.72 -43.03
C LEU A 24 20.99 24.87 -44.50
N ASP A 25 21.00 23.77 -45.26
CA ASP A 25 20.48 23.76 -46.63
C ASP A 25 18.94 23.77 -46.67
N GLU A 26 18.28 23.19 -45.67
CA GLU A 26 16.83 23.23 -45.50
C GLU A 26 16.34 24.60 -44.99
N MET A 27 17.09 25.25 -44.08
CA MET A 27 16.83 26.65 -43.69
C MET A 27 17.13 27.65 -44.81
N ARG A 28 18.16 27.43 -45.64
CA ARG A 28 18.40 28.27 -46.84
C ARG A 28 17.29 28.11 -47.87
N ARG A 29 16.75 26.89 -48.04
CA ARG A 29 15.56 26.65 -48.88
C ARG A 29 14.30 27.32 -48.34
N LEU A 30 14.06 27.26 -47.03
CA LEU A 30 12.89 27.90 -46.41
C LEU A 30 13.01 29.43 -46.35
N LEU A 31 14.22 29.98 -46.19
CA LEU A 31 14.48 31.43 -46.26
C LEU A 31 14.41 31.96 -47.69
N GLN A 32 14.82 31.18 -48.70
CA GLN A 32 14.58 31.50 -50.11
C GLN A 32 13.11 31.37 -50.51
N GLN A 33 12.35 30.43 -49.90
CA GLN A 33 10.89 30.33 -50.10
C GLN A 33 10.11 31.45 -49.40
N ARG A 34 10.58 31.97 -48.26
CA ARG A 34 9.91 33.05 -47.52
C ARG A 34 10.30 34.46 -48.01
N GLN A 35 11.48 34.61 -48.62
CA GLN A 35 11.83 35.83 -49.38
C GLN A 35 11.19 35.88 -50.78
N ALA A 36 10.66 34.76 -51.29
CA ALA A 36 9.88 34.69 -52.52
C ALA A 36 8.36 34.84 -52.32
N SER A 37 7.87 34.94 -51.08
CA SER A 37 6.44 35.07 -50.74
C SER A 37 6.07 36.44 -50.13
N LEU A 38 6.90 37.46 -50.31
CA LEU A 38 6.60 38.87 -50.03
C LEU A 38 7.13 39.70 -51.21
N PRO A 39 6.30 39.87 -52.25
CA PRO A 39 5.43 41.04 -52.30
C PRO A 39 3.98 40.56 -52.47
N ARG A 40 2.98 41.07 -51.75
CA ARG A 40 2.16 42.17 -52.27
C ARG A 40 1.10 42.71 -51.31
N GLU A 41 1.26 42.62 -49.98
CA GLU A 41 0.38 43.43 -49.09
C GLU A 41 0.75 44.93 -49.06
N ARG A 42 1.85 45.32 -49.72
CA ARG A 42 2.08 46.73 -50.09
C ARG A 42 1.56 47.14 -51.47
N GLU A 43 1.17 46.20 -52.35
CA GLU A 43 0.68 46.54 -53.71
C GLU A 43 -0.81 46.27 -53.92
N ALA A 44 -1.46 45.48 -53.05
CA ALA A 44 -2.92 45.29 -53.08
C ALA A 44 -3.72 46.48 -52.49
N ARG A 45 -3.05 47.48 -51.89
CA ARG A 45 -3.68 48.78 -51.56
C ARG A 45 -3.63 49.79 -52.72
N GLU A 46 -2.88 49.54 -53.79
CA GLU A 46 -2.69 50.52 -54.88
C GLU A 46 -3.07 50.03 -56.29
N SER A 47 -3.69 48.85 -56.44
CA SER A 47 -4.01 48.30 -57.77
C SER A 47 -5.42 47.71 -57.93
N ARG A 48 -6.44 48.30 -57.30
CA ARG A 48 -7.77 48.30 -57.93
C ARG A 48 -7.74 49.31 -59.07
N GLU A 49 -7.48 48.85 -60.30
CA GLU A 49 -7.82 49.63 -61.50
C GLU A 49 -9.32 49.98 -61.44
N PRO A 50 -9.69 51.25 -61.69
CA PRO A 50 -11.08 51.66 -61.72
C PRO A 50 -11.81 50.96 -62.87
N VAL A 51 -12.94 50.35 -62.56
CA VAL A 51 -13.91 49.93 -63.57
C VAL A 51 -14.38 51.20 -64.29
N GLU A 52 -13.94 51.40 -65.54
CA GLU A 52 -14.58 52.37 -66.45
C GLU A 52 -16.01 51.89 -66.72
N LEU A 53 -16.94 52.37 -65.89
CA LEU A 53 -18.35 52.41 -66.22
C LEU A 53 -18.54 53.44 -67.36
N PRO A 54 -19.50 53.24 -68.27
CA PRO A 54 -19.85 54.23 -69.29
C PRO A 54 -20.18 55.57 -68.62
N PRO A 55 -19.97 56.72 -69.30
CA PRO A 55 -20.13 58.04 -68.69
C PRO A 55 -21.57 58.19 -68.22
N ALA A 56 -21.76 58.04 -66.91
CA ALA A 56 -23.05 58.19 -66.27
C ALA A 56 -23.49 59.64 -66.45
N THR A 57 -24.68 59.82 -67.00
CA THR A 57 -25.31 61.13 -67.11
C THR A 57 -25.53 61.69 -65.70
N ALA A 58 -25.50 63.03 -65.54
CA ALA A 58 -25.70 63.69 -64.24
C ALA A 58 -26.84 63.10 -63.37
N PRO A 59 -28.02 62.69 -63.92
CA PRO A 59 -29.05 62.01 -63.11
C PRO A 59 -28.66 60.62 -62.59
N GLU A 60 -27.84 59.84 -63.31
CA GLU A 60 -27.40 58.49 -62.88
C GLU A 60 -26.36 58.56 -61.75
N LEU A 61 -25.48 59.57 -61.77
CA LEU A 61 -24.58 59.86 -60.65
C LEU A 61 -25.34 60.31 -59.41
N GLN A 62 -26.43 61.05 -59.60
CA GLN A 62 -27.28 61.52 -58.52
C GLN A 62 -28.11 60.36 -57.91
N GLU A 63 -28.55 59.41 -58.73
CA GLU A 63 -29.23 58.19 -58.28
C GLU A 63 -28.26 57.23 -57.55
N GLN A 64 -27.03 57.06 -58.05
CA GLN A 64 -25.96 56.35 -57.34
C GLN A 64 -25.61 57.01 -56.00
N PHE A 65 -25.54 58.34 -55.95
CA PHE A 65 -25.29 59.08 -54.72
C PHE A 65 -26.39 58.86 -53.67
N ILE A 66 -27.66 58.91 -54.07
CA ILE A 66 -28.80 58.64 -53.18
C ILE A 66 -28.72 57.20 -52.65
N ARG A 67 -28.43 56.23 -53.51
CA ARG A 67 -28.34 54.81 -53.15
C ARG A 67 -27.20 54.52 -52.16
N LEU A 68 -26.00 55.04 -52.43
CA LEU A 68 -24.84 54.88 -51.54
C LEU A 68 -25.02 55.59 -50.19
N THR A 69 -25.71 56.74 -50.19
CA THR A 69 -26.05 57.46 -48.96
C THR A 69 -27.03 56.67 -48.10
N GLN A 70 -27.98 55.97 -48.74
CA GLN A 70 -28.95 55.12 -48.05
C GLN A 70 -28.29 53.85 -47.48
N GLU A 71 -27.42 53.19 -48.24
CA GLU A 71 -26.67 52.01 -47.81
C GLU A 71 -25.72 52.31 -46.63
N LYS A 72 -25.06 53.49 -46.66
CA LYS A 72 -24.27 53.97 -45.51
C LYS A 72 -25.11 54.14 -44.26
N ARG A 73 -26.34 54.66 -44.39
CA ARG A 73 -27.25 54.88 -43.26
C ARG A 73 -27.71 53.56 -42.64
N GLU A 74 -28.11 52.60 -43.48
CA GLU A 74 -28.56 51.27 -43.05
C GLU A 74 -27.44 50.49 -42.33
N LEU A 75 -26.21 50.52 -42.85
CA LEU A 75 -25.05 49.88 -42.21
C LEU A 75 -24.70 50.51 -40.86
N LYS A 76 -24.81 51.83 -40.75
CA LYS A 76 -24.57 52.54 -39.49
C LYS A 76 -25.62 52.21 -38.43
N ASP A 77 -26.89 52.20 -38.82
CA ASP A 77 -28.00 51.85 -37.93
C ASP A 77 -27.88 50.39 -37.44
N TYR A 78 -27.46 49.46 -38.31
CA TYR A 78 -27.19 48.07 -37.96
C TYR A 78 -26.01 47.93 -36.97
N ALA A 79 -24.89 48.61 -37.21
CA ALA A 79 -23.72 48.59 -36.32
C ALA A 79 -24.03 49.19 -34.94
N GLU A 80 -24.80 50.29 -34.88
CA GLU A 80 -25.26 50.88 -33.63
C GLU A 80 -26.21 49.95 -32.85
N ARG A 81 -27.07 49.21 -33.55
CA ARG A 81 -27.98 48.21 -32.95
C ARG A 81 -27.19 47.05 -32.31
N VAL A 82 -26.23 46.48 -33.04
CA VAL A 82 -25.35 45.40 -32.54
C VAL A 82 -24.58 45.85 -31.29
N THR A 83 -24.02 47.07 -31.33
CA THR A 83 -23.28 47.65 -30.20
C THR A 83 -24.16 47.91 -28.97
N ARG A 84 -25.42 48.30 -29.18
CA ARG A 84 -26.40 48.56 -28.12
C ARG A 84 -26.84 47.27 -27.42
N GLU A 85 -27.12 46.21 -28.18
CA GLU A 85 -27.51 44.90 -27.64
C GLU A 85 -26.34 44.18 -26.96
N LEU A 86 -25.11 44.30 -27.46
CA LEU A 86 -23.90 43.81 -26.79
C LEU A 86 -23.67 44.48 -25.43
N ARG A 87 -23.86 45.81 -25.33
CA ARG A 87 -23.76 46.51 -24.04
C ARG A 87 -24.84 46.06 -23.04
N ARG A 88 -26.05 45.78 -23.51
CA ARG A 88 -27.14 45.22 -22.69
C ARG A 88 -26.80 43.81 -22.18
N TYR A 89 -26.20 42.97 -23.02
CA TYR A 89 -25.77 41.62 -22.65
C TYR A 89 -24.61 41.63 -21.63
N GLN A 90 -23.61 42.49 -21.81
CA GLN A 90 -22.48 42.63 -20.88
C GLN A 90 -22.91 43.14 -19.49
N GLN A 91 -23.99 43.92 -19.39
CA GLN A 91 -24.49 44.44 -18.12
C GLN A 91 -25.39 43.44 -17.35
N ASN A 92 -25.90 42.37 -17.96
CA ASN A 92 -26.77 41.38 -17.32
C ASN A 92 -26.47 39.95 -17.82
N SER A 93 -25.43 39.33 -17.24
CA SER A 93 -24.85 38.04 -17.66
C SER A 93 -25.70 36.77 -17.41
N LYS A 94 -27.03 36.89 -17.26
CA LYS A 94 -27.93 35.76 -16.96
C LYS A 94 -29.26 35.72 -17.74
N ARG A 95 -29.45 36.50 -18.81
CA ARG A 95 -30.64 36.36 -19.67
C ARG A 95 -30.28 35.82 -21.07
N PRO A 96 -31.07 34.89 -21.63
CA PRO A 96 -30.92 34.47 -23.02
C PRO A 96 -31.32 35.61 -23.98
N LEU A 97 -30.74 35.61 -25.18
CA LEU A 97 -31.03 36.59 -26.25
C LEU A 97 -32.54 36.60 -26.58
N PRO A 98 -33.18 37.78 -26.74
CA PRO A 98 -34.57 37.82 -27.19
C PRO A 98 -34.67 37.43 -28.67
N GLU A 99 -35.67 36.61 -29.03
CA GLU A 99 -36.01 36.33 -30.43
C GLU A 99 -36.53 37.60 -31.12
N ALA A 100 -36.21 37.75 -32.42
CA ALA A 100 -36.52 38.94 -33.22
C ALA A 100 -38.00 39.33 -33.07
N GLY A 101 -38.25 40.58 -32.67
CA GLY A 101 -39.60 41.10 -32.60
C GLY A 101 -40.21 41.29 -34.01
N PRO A 102 -41.55 41.35 -34.14
CA PRO A 102 -42.23 41.45 -35.43
C PRO A 102 -41.99 42.75 -36.21
N GLU A 103 -41.17 43.69 -35.71
CA GLU A 103 -40.76 44.92 -36.41
C GLU A 103 -39.29 44.91 -36.88
N ASP A 104 -38.54 43.81 -36.67
CA ASP A 104 -37.12 43.72 -37.01
C ASP A 104 -36.85 42.77 -38.21
N ASP A 105 -36.57 43.33 -39.39
CA ASP A 105 -36.41 42.57 -40.65
C ASP A 105 -35.12 41.71 -40.76
N ILE A 106 -34.14 41.86 -39.85
CA ILE A 106 -32.84 41.15 -39.94
C ILE A 106 -32.42 40.61 -38.56
N PRO A 107 -32.31 39.28 -38.35
CA PRO A 107 -31.91 38.69 -37.07
C PRO A 107 -30.43 38.90 -36.75
N LEU A 108 -30.09 38.97 -35.46
CA LEU A 108 -28.69 39.06 -35.00
C LEU A 108 -27.94 37.75 -35.30
N PRO A 109 -26.73 37.78 -35.89
CA PRO A 109 -25.98 36.57 -36.23
C PRO A 109 -25.45 35.79 -35.01
N PRO A 110 -25.26 34.46 -35.11
CA PRO A 110 -24.86 33.61 -33.97
C PRO A 110 -23.47 33.89 -33.38
N TRP A 111 -22.57 34.52 -34.16
CA TRP A 111 -21.18 34.77 -33.77
C TRP A 111 -21.00 35.97 -32.84
N VAL A 112 -22.07 36.73 -32.52
CA VAL A 112 -22.05 37.86 -31.58
C VAL A 112 -21.59 37.46 -30.17
N THR A 113 -21.59 36.16 -29.83
CA THR A 113 -21.07 35.61 -28.56
C THR A 113 -19.56 35.33 -28.57
N ASN A 114 -18.89 35.35 -29.73
CA ASN A 114 -17.46 35.01 -29.85
C ASN A 114 -16.56 36.26 -29.91
N MET A 115 -16.00 36.66 -28.76
CA MET A 115 -15.17 37.86 -28.65
C MET A 115 -13.92 37.87 -29.54
N GLN A 116 -13.41 36.71 -29.98
CA GLN A 116 -12.21 36.62 -30.80
C GLN A 116 -12.45 37.02 -32.28
N MET A 117 -13.69 36.89 -32.78
CA MET A 117 -14.06 37.25 -34.15
C MET A 117 -14.56 38.69 -34.29
N MET A 118 -14.80 39.37 -33.16
CA MET A 118 -15.53 40.64 -33.09
C MET A 118 -14.66 41.85 -33.45
N SER A 119 -13.39 41.86 -33.04
CA SER A 119 -12.47 42.96 -33.34
C SER A 119 -12.12 43.07 -34.83
N PRO A 120 -11.86 41.97 -35.57
CA PRO A 120 -11.62 42.03 -37.02
C PRO A 120 -12.87 42.44 -37.81
N LEU A 121 -14.07 42.01 -37.40
CA LEU A 121 -15.32 42.33 -38.11
C LEU A 121 -15.78 43.78 -37.88
N LEU A 122 -15.70 44.30 -36.64
CA LEU A 122 -15.96 45.71 -36.38
C LEU A 122 -14.96 46.60 -37.12
N PHE A 123 -13.69 46.21 -37.16
CA PHE A 123 -12.66 46.89 -37.94
C PHE A 123 -12.97 46.86 -39.44
N ALA A 124 -13.42 45.72 -39.99
CA ALA A 124 -13.82 45.62 -41.40
C ALA A 124 -15.08 46.44 -41.73
N TYR A 125 -16.04 46.55 -40.80
CA TYR A 125 -17.21 47.42 -40.97
C TYR A 125 -16.84 48.91 -40.87
N GLU A 126 -15.96 49.29 -39.93
CA GLU A 126 -15.43 50.65 -39.83
C GLU A 126 -14.59 51.02 -41.07
N GLU A 127 -13.74 50.11 -41.56
CA GLU A 127 -12.97 50.28 -42.80
C GLU A 127 -13.92 50.42 -44.01
N ARG A 128 -15.01 49.63 -44.08
CA ARG A 128 -16.01 49.75 -45.14
C ARG A 128 -16.82 51.05 -45.08
N ILE A 129 -17.19 51.52 -43.88
CA ILE A 129 -17.85 52.82 -43.70
C ILE A 129 -16.91 53.95 -44.11
N SER A 130 -15.62 53.86 -43.77
CA SER A 130 -14.60 54.86 -44.15
C SER A 130 -14.31 54.83 -45.66
N GLU A 131 -14.30 53.65 -46.29
CA GLU A 131 -14.24 53.51 -47.75
C GLU A 131 -15.45 54.14 -48.44
N LEU A 132 -16.67 53.89 -47.93
CA LEU A 132 -17.89 54.49 -48.47
C LEU A 132 -17.92 56.02 -48.26
N GLU A 133 -17.39 56.52 -47.15
CA GLU A 133 -17.21 57.96 -46.89
C GLU A 133 -16.24 58.60 -47.88
N ALA A 134 -15.09 57.98 -48.14
CA ALA A 134 -14.12 58.45 -49.11
C ALA A 134 -14.67 58.40 -50.56
N VAL A 135 -15.51 57.42 -50.89
CA VAL A 135 -16.19 57.33 -52.19
C VAL A 135 -17.25 58.43 -52.32
N ILE A 136 -18.03 58.70 -51.27
CA ILE A 136 -19.02 59.79 -51.23
C ILE A 136 -18.33 61.15 -51.38
N GLU A 137 -17.26 61.44 -50.63
CA GLU A 137 -16.49 62.70 -50.76
C GLU A 137 -15.87 62.88 -52.15
N ARG A 138 -15.33 61.80 -52.75
CA ARG A 138 -14.83 61.84 -54.14
C ARG A 138 -15.96 62.09 -55.14
N SER A 139 -17.12 61.48 -54.96
CA SER A 139 -18.26 61.69 -55.87
C SER A 139 -18.86 63.11 -55.77
N VAL A 140 -18.87 63.72 -54.59
CA VAL A 140 -19.26 65.15 -54.40
C VAL A 140 -18.22 66.08 -55.03
N SER A 141 -16.93 65.82 -54.84
CA SER A 141 -15.84 66.60 -55.44
C SER A 141 -15.83 66.52 -56.98
N ILE A 142 -16.12 65.36 -57.56
CA ILE A 142 -16.22 65.17 -59.02
C ILE A 142 -17.48 65.85 -59.57
N ALA A 143 -18.60 65.84 -58.84
CA ALA A 143 -19.82 66.56 -59.24
C ALA A 143 -19.63 68.09 -59.21
N GLU A 144 -18.94 68.62 -58.20
CA GLU A 144 -18.59 70.05 -58.12
C GLU A 144 -17.58 70.47 -59.20
N GLN A 145 -16.59 69.61 -59.52
CA GLN A 145 -15.63 69.86 -60.61
C GLN A 145 -16.26 69.78 -62.00
N ALA A 146 -17.21 68.86 -62.23
CA ALA A 146 -17.94 68.76 -63.48
C ALA A 146 -18.85 69.99 -63.71
N GLN A 147 -19.40 70.57 -62.64
CA GLN A 147 -20.22 71.78 -62.70
C GLN A 147 -19.39 73.05 -62.97
N LEU A 148 -18.15 73.11 -62.45
CA LEU A 148 -17.18 74.18 -62.75
C LEU A 148 -16.65 74.09 -64.18
N LEU A 149 -16.31 72.89 -64.66
CA LEU A 149 -15.84 72.65 -66.04
C LEU A 149 -16.93 72.88 -67.09
N ALA A 150 -18.21 72.66 -66.74
CA ALA A 150 -19.33 73.02 -67.61
C ALA A 150 -19.46 74.55 -67.73
N GLN A 151 -19.31 75.29 -66.62
CA GLN A 151 -19.32 76.76 -66.62
C GLN A 151 -18.13 77.37 -67.38
N GLU A 152 -16.93 76.80 -67.23
CA GLU A 152 -15.74 77.24 -68.00
C GLU A 152 -15.88 76.91 -69.50
N ASN A 153 -16.44 75.76 -69.87
CA ASN A 153 -16.69 75.43 -71.28
C ASN A 153 -17.75 76.32 -71.92
N ASP A 154 -18.78 76.74 -71.18
CA ASP A 154 -19.79 77.68 -71.67
C ASP A 154 -19.20 79.10 -71.81
N GLN A 155 -18.30 79.51 -70.92
CA GLN A 155 -17.53 80.76 -71.06
C GLN A 155 -16.58 80.72 -72.27
N LEU A 156 -15.83 79.63 -72.45
CA LEU A 156 -14.93 79.44 -73.58
C LEU A 156 -15.67 79.37 -74.92
N ARG A 157 -16.88 78.79 -74.95
CA ARG A 157 -17.75 78.80 -76.13
C ARG A 157 -18.27 80.20 -76.47
N ALA A 158 -18.60 81.00 -75.47
CA ALA A 158 -18.99 82.40 -75.67
C ALA A 158 -17.82 83.25 -76.20
N GLU A 159 -16.61 83.08 -75.65
CA GLU A 159 -15.40 83.77 -76.14
C GLU A 159 -14.99 83.32 -77.56
N LEU A 160 -15.14 82.04 -77.88
CA LEU A 160 -14.90 81.52 -79.24
C LEU A 160 -15.92 82.07 -80.24
N GLN A 161 -17.20 82.18 -79.87
CA GLN A 161 -18.21 82.81 -80.73
C GLN A 161 -17.91 84.29 -80.96
N GLU A 162 -17.53 85.03 -79.92
CA GLU A 162 -17.17 86.46 -80.02
C GLU A 162 -15.93 86.67 -80.91
N ARG A 163 -14.87 85.86 -80.74
CA ARG A 163 -13.67 85.93 -81.60
C ARG A 163 -13.93 85.50 -83.05
N THR A 164 -14.84 84.54 -83.25
CA THR A 164 -15.21 84.10 -84.61
C THR A 164 -16.07 85.15 -85.31
N GLU A 165 -16.90 85.90 -84.59
CA GLU A 165 -17.61 87.08 -85.11
C GLU A 165 -16.67 88.27 -85.39
N GLN A 166 -15.66 88.50 -84.54
CA GLN A 166 -14.63 89.52 -84.79
C GLN A 166 -13.76 89.20 -86.03
N LEU A 167 -13.43 87.92 -86.26
CA LEU A 167 -12.72 87.48 -87.47
C LEU A 167 -13.59 87.53 -88.74
N ARG A 168 -14.90 87.23 -88.64
CA ARG A 168 -15.85 87.46 -89.74
C ARG A 168 -15.99 88.95 -90.09
N ASN A 169 -16.02 89.83 -89.09
CA ASN A 169 -16.08 91.27 -89.32
C ASN A 169 -14.79 91.82 -89.97
N LEU A 170 -13.63 91.25 -89.66
CA LEU A 170 -12.36 91.58 -90.33
C LEU A 170 -12.29 91.06 -91.79
N GLN A 171 -12.89 89.91 -92.11
CA GLN A 171 -13.02 89.44 -93.50
C GLN A 171 -14.08 90.20 -94.32
N LEU A 172 -15.13 90.72 -93.68
CA LEU A 172 -16.17 91.54 -94.34
C LEU A 172 -15.73 92.99 -94.62
N LEU A 173 -14.68 93.50 -93.95
CA LEU A 173 -14.09 94.82 -94.19
C LEU A 173 -13.02 94.82 -95.31
N GLY A 174 -12.61 93.65 -95.81
CA GLY A 174 -11.62 93.49 -96.88
C GLY A 174 -12.18 93.27 -98.29
N TYR A 175 -13.51 93.23 -98.46
CA TYR A 175 -14.16 93.03 -99.77
C TYR A 175 -15.38 93.95 -99.96
N ARG A 176 -15.11 95.23 -100.22
CA ARG A 176 -15.96 96.06 -101.10
C ARG A 176 -15.05 96.86 -102.03
N GLY A 177 -14.74 96.27 -103.18
CA GLY A 177 -14.18 96.96 -104.34
C GLY A 177 -15.28 97.36 -105.32
N GLY A 178 -15.18 98.58 -105.82
CA GLY A 178 -15.94 99.19 -106.92
C GLY A 178 -15.99 100.70 -106.67
N GLU A 179 -15.30 101.59 -107.38
CA GLU A 179 -14.56 101.53 -108.65
C GLU A 179 -13.38 102.53 -108.61
N ALA A 180 -12.27 102.11 -109.24
CA ALA A 180 -11.15 102.77 -109.95
C ALA A 180 -10.98 104.32 -110.03
N PRO A 181 -9.81 104.87 -110.47
CA PRO A 181 -8.59 104.23 -111.02
C PRO A 181 -7.22 104.76 -110.51
N GLY A 182 -6.14 104.00 -110.79
CA GLY A 182 -4.83 104.58 -111.16
C GLY A 182 -3.67 104.56 -110.14
N GLU A 183 -2.78 103.57 -110.30
CA GLU A 183 -1.30 103.55 -110.12
C GLU A 183 -0.62 104.15 -108.86
N ALA A 184 -0.01 103.26 -108.06
CA ALA A 184 1.45 103.10 -107.88
C ALA A 184 1.90 102.74 -106.42
N GLY A 185 2.41 101.52 -106.24
CA GLY A 185 3.72 101.26 -105.61
C GLY A 185 3.88 101.13 -104.08
N LEU A 186 4.38 99.95 -103.67
CA LEU A 186 5.09 99.56 -102.43
C LEU A 186 4.26 99.11 -101.20
N VAL A 187 4.05 97.79 -101.05
CA VAL A 187 4.39 96.90 -99.88
C VAL A 187 4.19 95.44 -100.34
N ASP A 188 5.22 94.74 -100.82
CA ASP A 188 5.09 93.33 -101.28
C ASP A 188 5.95 92.31 -100.49
N ASP A 189 6.95 92.74 -99.71
CA ASP A 189 7.86 91.79 -99.02
C ASP A 189 7.28 91.20 -97.71
N GLN A 190 6.24 91.79 -97.12
CA GLN A 190 5.60 91.26 -95.89
C GLN A 190 4.45 90.28 -96.15
N HIS A 191 4.00 90.16 -97.40
CA HIS A 191 2.87 89.30 -97.75
C HIS A 191 3.31 87.87 -98.13
N GLU A 192 4.50 87.71 -98.73
CA GLU A 192 5.07 86.39 -99.04
C GLU A 192 5.51 85.62 -97.79
N GLU A 193 6.17 86.26 -96.81
CA GLU A 193 6.59 85.60 -95.55
C GLU A 193 5.40 85.09 -94.71
N LEU A 194 4.26 85.81 -94.72
CA LEU A 194 3.04 85.40 -94.02
C LEU A 194 2.29 84.25 -94.72
N GLN A 195 2.34 84.19 -96.05
CA GLN A 195 1.75 83.07 -96.80
C GLN A 195 2.57 81.79 -96.66
N GLU A 196 3.89 81.90 -96.58
CA GLU A 196 4.78 80.75 -96.41
C GLU A 196 4.70 80.15 -94.99
N LEU A 197 4.55 81.01 -93.96
CA LEU A 197 4.26 80.57 -92.58
C LEU A 197 2.87 79.92 -92.43
N TYR A 198 1.85 80.42 -93.14
CA TYR A 198 0.52 79.80 -93.13
C TYR A 198 0.54 78.40 -93.78
N ARG A 199 1.27 78.24 -94.88
CA ARG A 199 1.39 76.95 -95.59
C ARG A 199 2.15 75.91 -94.77
N LEU A 200 3.27 76.28 -94.15
CA LEU A 200 4.02 75.40 -93.23
C LEU A 200 3.19 74.96 -92.01
N SER A 201 2.33 75.85 -91.49
CA SER A 201 1.39 75.54 -90.41
C SER A 201 0.31 74.53 -90.84
N VAL A 202 -0.19 74.62 -92.07
CA VAL A 202 -1.20 73.68 -92.58
C VAL A 202 -0.59 72.30 -92.83
N GLU A 203 0.61 72.22 -93.43
CA GLU A 203 1.29 70.94 -93.67
C GLU A 203 1.69 70.22 -92.36
N GLN A 204 2.11 70.96 -91.31
CA GLN A 204 2.36 70.37 -89.99
C GLN A 204 1.08 69.84 -89.32
N ASN A 205 -0.04 70.53 -89.48
CA ASN A 205 -1.32 70.10 -88.89
C ASN A 205 -1.89 68.86 -89.57
N GLU A 206 -1.70 68.70 -90.89
CA GLU A 206 -2.11 67.47 -91.60
C GLU A 206 -1.25 66.26 -91.21
N ALA A 207 0.06 66.45 -91.00
CA ALA A 207 0.95 65.38 -90.53
C ALA A 207 0.58 64.91 -89.11
N LEU A 208 0.26 65.83 -88.20
CA LEU A 208 -0.22 65.51 -86.84
C LEU A 208 -1.59 64.81 -86.86
N ALA A 209 -2.48 65.17 -87.78
CA ALA A 209 -3.79 64.51 -87.93
C ALA A 209 -3.65 63.05 -88.38
N GLN A 210 -2.75 62.75 -89.33
CA GLN A 210 -2.51 61.38 -89.81
C GLN A 210 -1.86 60.49 -88.73
N GLN A 211 -0.91 61.04 -87.95
CA GLN A 211 -0.27 60.32 -86.86
C GLN A 211 -1.27 59.98 -85.73
N ASN A 212 -2.17 60.90 -85.42
CA ASN A 212 -3.25 60.68 -84.46
C ASN A 212 -4.25 59.60 -84.91
N GLN A 213 -4.53 59.51 -86.21
CA GLN A 213 -5.44 58.51 -86.75
C GLN A 213 -4.86 57.07 -86.68
N LEU A 214 -3.54 56.93 -86.87
CA LEU A 214 -2.83 55.65 -86.73
C LEU A 214 -2.79 55.17 -85.27
N LEU A 215 -2.53 56.08 -84.33
CA LEU A 215 -2.54 55.79 -82.89
C LEU A 215 -3.93 55.33 -82.42
N LYS A 216 -5.00 55.91 -82.96
CA LYS A 216 -6.38 55.53 -82.62
C LYS A 216 -6.70 54.08 -83.01
N LEU A 217 -6.32 53.67 -84.23
CA LEU A 217 -6.54 52.29 -84.71
C LEU A 217 -5.74 51.25 -83.91
N GLN A 218 -4.53 51.60 -83.45
CA GLN A 218 -3.74 50.71 -82.58
C GLN A 218 -4.38 50.58 -81.20
N LEU A 219 -4.89 51.68 -80.63
CA LEU A 219 -5.58 51.66 -79.34
C LEU A 219 -6.85 50.80 -79.36
N GLU A 220 -7.65 50.91 -80.42
CA GLU A 220 -8.89 50.12 -80.59
C GLU A 220 -8.62 48.61 -80.66
N ARG A 221 -7.54 48.19 -81.34
CA ARG A 221 -7.15 46.77 -81.45
C ARG A 221 -6.66 46.18 -80.12
N MET A 222 -5.96 46.99 -79.33
CA MET A 222 -5.49 46.59 -77.99
C MET A 222 -6.63 46.51 -76.97
N GLN A 223 -7.61 47.42 -77.05
CA GLN A 223 -8.81 47.39 -76.21
C GLN A 223 -9.65 46.11 -76.43
N GLN A 224 -9.77 45.64 -77.67
CA GLN A 224 -10.46 44.39 -77.98
C GLN A 224 -9.78 43.15 -77.36
N THR A 225 -8.44 43.14 -77.30
CA THR A 225 -7.67 42.05 -76.71
C THR A 225 -7.82 42.01 -75.18
N LEU A 226 -7.86 43.19 -74.54
CA LEU A 226 -8.11 43.32 -73.10
C LEU A 226 -9.55 42.92 -72.72
N ALA A 227 -10.54 43.20 -73.58
CA ALA A 227 -11.92 42.77 -73.35
C ALA A 227 -12.07 41.23 -73.38
N ALA A 228 -11.44 40.56 -74.33
CA ALA A 228 -11.43 39.10 -74.40
C ALA A 228 -10.75 38.45 -73.17
N GLY A 229 -9.62 39.01 -72.71
CA GLY A 229 -8.94 38.55 -71.50
C GLY A 229 -9.78 38.71 -70.22
N ARG A 230 -10.54 39.80 -70.09
CA ARG A 230 -11.45 40.02 -68.94
C ARG A 230 -12.58 39.00 -68.88
N GLN A 231 -13.15 38.63 -70.02
CA GLN A 231 -14.22 37.62 -70.07
C GLN A 231 -13.73 36.24 -69.62
N GLN A 232 -12.52 35.84 -70.05
CA GLN A 232 -11.91 34.58 -69.65
C GLN A 232 -11.59 34.53 -68.15
N ALA A 233 -11.18 35.66 -67.55
CA ALA A 233 -10.96 35.74 -66.10
C ALA A 233 -12.28 35.57 -65.31
N GLN A 234 -13.38 36.20 -65.76
CA GLN A 234 -14.69 36.06 -65.10
C GLN A 234 -15.20 34.62 -65.04
N GLU A 235 -15.02 33.85 -66.12
CA GLU A 235 -15.42 32.43 -66.14
C GLU A 235 -14.62 31.57 -65.15
N VAL A 236 -13.33 31.86 -64.97
CA VAL A 236 -12.48 31.15 -64.00
C VAL A 236 -12.86 31.51 -62.56
N TYR A 237 -13.19 32.77 -62.29
CA TYR A 237 -13.64 33.22 -60.96
C TYR A 237 -15.00 32.61 -60.56
N ALA A 238 -15.95 32.50 -61.49
CA ALA A 238 -17.24 31.85 -61.23
C ALA A 238 -17.05 30.37 -60.83
N LYS A 239 -16.19 29.66 -61.55
CA LYS A 239 -15.90 28.24 -61.28
C LYS A 239 -15.12 28.00 -59.98
N ALA A 240 -14.26 28.94 -59.58
CA ALA A 240 -13.59 28.89 -58.29
C ALA A 240 -14.58 29.04 -57.11
N SER A 241 -15.59 29.90 -57.26
CA SER A 241 -16.65 30.09 -56.25
C SER A 241 -17.50 28.82 -56.04
N GLU A 242 -17.87 28.14 -57.12
CA GLU A 242 -18.59 26.86 -57.05
C GLU A 242 -17.79 25.78 -56.29
N ASN A 243 -16.49 25.66 -56.57
CA ASN A 243 -15.60 24.71 -55.91
C ASN A 243 -15.41 25.03 -54.41
N THR A 244 -15.38 26.31 -54.03
CA THR A 244 -15.29 26.69 -52.60
C THR A 244 -16.55 26.36 -51.81
N ASN A 245 -17.73 26.47 -52.43
CA ASN A 245 -18.99 26.10 -51.77
C ASN A 245 -19.10 24.57 -51.59
N ALA A 246 -18.70 23.80 -52.61
CA ALA A 246 -18.65 22.34 -52.52
C ALA A 246 -17.70 21.85 -51.42
N LEU A 247 -16.58 22.53 -51.20
CA LEU A 247 -15.64 22.21 -50.13
C LEU A 247 -16.27 22.44 -48.74
N ALA A 248 -17.00 23.54 -48.55
CA ALA A 248 -17.65 23.86 -47.29
C ALA A 248 -18.74 22.83 -46.90
N GLU A 249 -19.51 22.36 -47.88
CA GLU A 249 -20.54 21.33 -47.65
C GLU A 249 -19.94 19.98 -47.21
N GLU A 250 -18.84 19.54 -47.83
CA GLU A 250 -18.18 18.27 -47.46
C GLU A 250 -17.50 18.33 -46.10
N VAL A 251 -16.93 19.48 -45.71
CA VAL A 251 -16.36 19.68 -44.37
C VAL A 251 -17.45 19.57 -43.29
N GLN A 252 -18.61 20.18 -43.49
CA GLN A 252 -19.74 20.07 -42.55
C GLN A 252 -20.26 18.62 -42.42
N ARG A 253 -20.30 17.86 -43.52
CA ARG A 253 -20.66 16.44 -43.48
C ARG A 253 -19.66 15.62 -42.67
N GLY A 254 -18.35 15.88 -42.82
CA GLY A 254 -17.31 15.23 -42.03
C GLY A 254 -17.44 15.48 -40.53
N GLU A 255 -17.70 16.72 -40.12
CA GLU A 255 -17.89 17.09 -38.71
C GLU A 255 -19.12 16.41 -38.07
N ALA A 256 -20.23 16.32 -38.81
CA ALA A 256 -21.45 15.65 -38.33
C ALA A 256 -21.23 14.14 -38.09
N LEU A 257 -20.50 13.46 -38.97
CA LEU A 257 -20.15 12.05 -38.83
C LEU A 257 -19.20 11.80 -37.66
N ALA A 258 -18.23 12.69 -37.44
CA ALA A 258 -17.32 12.62 -36.30
C ALA A 258 -18.06 12.75 -34.96
N HIS A 259 -19.07 13.62 -34.88
CA HIS A 259 -19.91 13.76 -33.68
C HIS A 259 -20.74 12.50 -33.39
N GLN A 260 -21.35 11.89 -34.41
CA GLN A 260 -22.13 10.66 -34.24
C GLN A 260 -21.26 9.50 -33.73
N ARG A 261 -20.02 9.40 -34.21
CA ARG A 261 -19.04 8.43 -33.72
C ARG A 261 -18.73 8.61 -32.23
N ALA A 262 -18.48 9.85 -31.78
CA ALA A 262 -18.17 10.13 -30.38
C ALA A 262 -19.32 9.74 -29.43
N VAL A 263 -20.58 9.97 -29.84
CA VAL A 263 -21.76 9.58 -29.05
C VAL A 263 -21.89 8.05 -28.95
N ALA A 264 -21.56 7.32 -30.01
CA ALA A 264 -21.56 5.85 -29.98
C ALA A 264 -20.45 5.27 -29.09
N GLU A 265 -19.25 5.86 -29.12
CA GLU A 265 -18.12 5.47 -28.25
C GLU A 265 -18.44 5.69 -26.77
N GLN A 266 -19.07 6.82 -26.39
CA GLN A 266 -19.47 7.09 -25.01
C GLN A 266 -20.49 6.09 -24.47
N ARG A 267 -21.49 5.69 -25.27
CA ARG A 267 -22.48 4.68 -24.86
C ARG A 267 -21.86 3.31 -24.60
N LEU A 268 -20.82 2.95 -25.36
CA LEU A 268 -20.06 1.73 -25.13
C LEU A 268 -19.29 1.79 -23.81
N GLU A 269 -18.65 2.92 -23.51
CA GLU A 269 -17.95 3.12 -22.23
C GLU A 269 -18.88 2.96 -21.03
N GLU A 270 -20.08 3.56 -21.07
CA GLU A 270 -21.09 3.46 -20.01
C GLU A 270 -21.51 2.00 -19.75
N VAL A 271 -21.81 1.23 -20.81
CA VAL A 271 -22.19 -0.19 -20.70
C VAL A 271 -21.02 -1.04 -20.18
N THR A 272 -19.79 -0.75 -20.59
CA THR A 272 -18.61 -1.47 -20.08
C THR A 272 -18.35 -1.19 -18.61
N ALA A 273 -18.54 0.05 -18.15
CA ALA A 273 -18.37 0.41 -16.75
C ALA A 273 -19.39 -0.30 -15.84
N GLU A 274 -20.65 -0.39 -16.27
CA GLU A 274 -21.70 -1.10 -15.52
C GLU A 274 -21.42 -2.61 -15.42
N LEU A 275 -20.92 -3.22 -16.50
CA LEU A 275 -20.47 -4.62 -16.51
C LEU A 275 -19.28 -4.86 -15.56
N VAL A 276 -18.30 -3.98 -15.55
CA VAL A 276 -17.13 -4.08 -14.66
C VAL A 276 -17.54 -4.00 -13.19
N ASP A 277 -18.47 -3.10 -12.84
CA ASP A 277 -19.00 -3.01 -11.47
C ASP A 277 -19.78 -4.27 -11.06
N GLN A 278 -20.62 -4.82 -11.94
CA GLN A 278 -21.35 -6.06 -11.64
C GLN A 278 -20.42 -7.28 -11.50
N VAL A 279 -19.37 -7.39 -12.33
CA VAL A 279 -18.34 -8.44 -12.21
C VAL A 279 -17.58 -8.29 -10.89
N SER A 280 -17.20 -7.07 -10.51
CA SER A 280 -16.52 -6.80 -9.24
C SER A 280 -17.36 -7.19 -8.03
N ARG A 281 -18.68 -6.93 -8.07
CA ARG A 281 -19.63 -7.35 -7.01
C ARG A 281 -19.79 -8.87 -6.93
N ARG A 282 -19.79 -9.56 -8.07
CA ARG A 282 -19.79 -11.04 -8.12
C ARG A 282 -18.53 -11.58 -7.45
N ASP A 283 -17.37 -11.08 -7.83
CA ASP A 283 -16.07 -11.56 -7.33
C ASP A 283 -15.94 -11.32 -5.82
N ALA A 284 -16.44 -10.19 -5.32
CA ALA A 284 -16.51 -9.91 -3.89
C ALA A 284 -17.41 -10.91 -3.12
N LEU A 285 -18.58 -11.24 -3.65
CA LEU A 285 -19.47 -12.25 -3.04
C LEU A 285 -18.91 -13.67 -3.13
N GLU A 286 -18.20 -14.02 -4.21
CA GLU A 286 -17.51 -15.31 -4.34
C GLU A 286 -16.41 -15.44 -3.28
N ALA A 287 -15.62 -14.39 -3.05
CA ALA A 287 -14.62 -14.36 -1.99
C ALA A 287 -15.24 -14.44 -0.58
N GLU A 288 -16.36 -13.74 -0.33
CA GLU A 288 -17.10 -13.84 0.94
C GLU A 288 -17.62 -15.26 1.17
N MET A 289 -18.16 -15.90 0.13
CA MET A 289 -18.61 -17.29 0.20
C MET A 289 -17.47 -18.28 0.48
N GLU A 290 -16.30 -18.09 -0.11
CA GLU A 290 -15.12 -18.91 0.20
C GLU A 290 -14.69 -18.74 1.65
N SER A 291 -14.68 -17.51 2.17
CA SER A 291 -14.41 -17.23 3.58
C SER A 291 -15.41 -17.92 4.50
N LEU A 292 -16.72 -17.76 4.23
CA LEU A 292 -17.80 -18.40 5.01
C LEU A 292 -17.72 -19.93 4.97
N ARG A 293 -17.37 -20.52 3.82
CA ARG A 293 -17.16 -21.98 3.71
C ARG A 293 -15.99 -22.44 4.56
N HIS A 294 -14.87 -21.71 4.52
CA HIS A 294 -13.71 -22.03 5.33
C HIS A 294 -14.01 -21.91 6.83
N GLU A 295 -14.68 -20.84 7.25
CA GLU A 295 -15.13 -20.66 8.64
C GLU A 295 -16.09 -21.78 9.07
N LEU A 296 -17.03 -22.16 8.20
CA LEU A 296 -17.96 -23.27 8.46
C LEU A 296 -17.22 -24.60 8.61
N GLU A 297 -16.20 -24.86 7.78
CA GLU A 297 -15.36 -26.06 7.87
C GLU A 297 -14.58 -26.10 9.18
N VAL A 298 -13.92 -25.00 9.56
CA VAL A 298 -13.20 -24.87 10.83
C VAL A 298 -14.16 -25.05 12.01
N GLN A 299 -15.35 -24.45 11.97
CA GLN A 299 -16.35 -24.59 13.02
C GLN A 299 -16.90 -26.02 13.10
N THR A 300 -17.04 -26.70 11.97
CA THR A 300 -17.46 -28.11 11.91
C THR A 300 -16.41 -29.02 12.54
N GLN A 301 -15.15 -28.85 12.18
CA GLN A 301 -14.03 -29.59 12.79
C GLN A 301 -13.93 -29.31 14.29
N THR A 302 -14.11 -28.05 14.70
CA THR A 302 -14.12 -27.66 16.12
C THR A 302 -15.24 -28.35 16.89
N ASN A 303 -16.44 -28.43 16.31
CA ASN A 303 -17.56 -29.17 16.90
C ASN A 303 -17.26 -30.67 17.04
N GLU A 304 -16.67 -31.30 16.04
CA GLU A 304 -16.28 -32.72 16.09
C GLU A 304 -15.21 -32.99 17.14
N ILE A 305 -14.19 -32.13 17.24
CA ILE A 305 -13.13 -32.22 18.25
C ILE A 305 -13.73 -32.05 19.64
N ASN A 306 -14.59 -31.05 19.84
CA ASN A 306 -15.25 -30.81 21.13
C ASN A 306 -16.12 -31.99 21.53
N GLN A 307 -16.87 -32.58 20.59
CA GLN A 307 -17.68 -33.76 20.84
C GLN A 307 -16.84 -34.98 21.23
N LYS A 308 -15.74 -35.25 20.51
CA LYS A 308 -14.82 -36.37 20.84
C LYS A 308 -14.13 -36.15 22.18
N SER A 309 -13.59 -34.95 22.42
CA SER A 309 -12.96 -34.57 23.68
C SER A 309 -13.93 -34.72 24.85
N PHE A 310 -15.19 -34.34 24.67
CA PHE A 310 -16.24 -34.53 25.67
C PHE A 310 -16.48 -36.02 25.95
N GLN A 311 -16.65 -36.85 24.91
CA GLN A 311 -16.86 -38.30 25.06
C GLN A 311 -15.69 -38.98 25.76
N GLU A 312 -14.45 -38.63 25.40
CA GLU A 312 -13.23 -39.17 26.00
C GLU A 312 -13.09 -38.76 27.47
N ARG A 313 -13.39 -37.51 27.82
CA ARG A 313 -13.38 -37.04 29.21
C ARG A 313 -14.45 -37.71 30.06
N CYS A 314 -15.66 -37.88 29.52
CA CYS A 314 -16.71 -38.61 30.20
C CYS A 314 -16.33 -40.08 30.45
N ALA A 315 -15.68 -40.73 29.48
CA ALA A 315 -15.19 -42.10 29.65
C ALA A 315 -14.10 -42.21 30.73
N LEU A 316 -13.11 -41.31 30.71
CA LEU A 316 -12.05 -41.25 31.74
C LEU A 316 -12.61 -40.97 33.13
N ALA A 317 -13.60 -40.08 33.24
CA ALA A 317 -14.27 -39.78 34.49
C ALA A 317 -14.98 -40.99 35.09
N LEU A 318 -15.68 -41.77 34.25
CA LEU A 318 -16.34 -43.01 34.66
C LEU A 318 -15.34 -44.06 35.14
N ASP A 319 -14.23 -44.26 34.40
CA ASP A 319 -13.17 -45.20 34.78
C ASP A 319 -12.51 -44.82 36.12
N GLU A 320 -12.24 -43.52 36.35
CA GLU A 320 -11.68 -43.05 37.61
C GLU A 320 -12.68 -43.19 38.78
N GLU A 321 -13.96 -42.91 38.56
CA GLU A 321 -15.02 -43.09 39.55
C GLU A 321 -15.16 -44.57 39.95
N GLU A 322 -15.16 -45.49 38.99
CA GLU A 322 -15.18 -46.94 39.24
C GLU A 322 -13.95 -47.40 40.02
N ARG A 323 -12.75 -46.90 39.65
CA ARG A 323 -11.51 -47.21 40.36
C ARG A 323 -11.55 -46.76 41.82
N LEU A 324 -12.00 -45.53 42.08
CA LEU A 324 -12.11 -45.01 43.44
C LEU A 324 -13.13 -45.78 44.28
N LYS A 325 -14.28 -46.15 43.69
CA LYS A 325 -15.26 -47.03 44.33
C LYS A 325 -14.65 -48.40 44.69
N ALA A 326 -13.87 -48.98 43.78
CA ALA A 326 -13.20 -50.26 44.01
C ALA A 326 -12.13 -50.17 45.11
N ASP A 327 -11.36 -49.09 45.16
CA ASP A 327 -10.35 -48.87 46.20
C ASP A 327 -10.99 -48.61 47.57
N LEU A 328 -12.10 -47.87 47.63
CA LEU A 328 -12.89 -47.66 48.86
C LEU A 328 -13.47 -48.99 49.38
N ALA A 329 -14.00 -49.84 48.50
CA ALA A 329 -14.51 -51.16 48.89
C ALA A 329 -13.40 -52.08 49.45
N ARG A 330 -12.18 -52.00 48.89
CA ARG A 330 -11.02 -52.75 49.37
C ARG A 330 -10.55 -52.27 50.75
N THR A 331 -10.53 -50.97 51.00
CA THR A 331 -10.14 -50.41 52.30
C THR A 331 -11.18 -50.71 53.37
N GLN A 332 -12.48 -50.65 53.06
CA GLN A 332 -13.59 -51.09 53.93
C GLN A 332 -13.46 -52.55 54.35
N LYS A 333 -13.16 -53.44 53.40
CA LYS A 333 -12.98 -54.86 53.71
C LYS A 333 -11.81 -55.12 54.67
N ARG A 334 -10.65 -54.48 54.42
CA ARG A 334 -9.44 -54.63 55.25
C ARG A 334 -9.63 -54.05 56.65
N GLU A 335 -10.30 -52.91 56.76
CA GLU A 335 -10.62 -52.30 58.05
C GLU A 335 -11.52 -53.22 58.90
N GLY A 336 -12.55 -53.82 58.29
CA GLY A 336 -13.40 -54.81 58.94
C GLY A 336 -12.63 -56.04 59.43
N GLU A 337 -11.64 -56.50 58.68
CA GLU A 337 -10.74 -57.59 59.10
C GLU A 337 -9.88 -57.21 60.32
N TYR A 338 -9.28 -56.01 60.33
CA TYR A 338 -8.49 -55.54 61.48
C TYR A 338 -9.34 -55.24 62.71
N ARG A 339 -10.57 -54.72 62.56
CA ARG A 339 -11.52 -54.57 63.68
C ARG A 339 -11.89 -55.92 64.30
N ARG A 340 -12.08 -56.95 63.47
CA ARG A 340 -12.33 -58.31 63.96
C ARG A 340 -11.12 -58.87 64.71
N GLN A 341 -9.92 -58.70 64.18
CA GLN A 341 -8.67 -59.09 64.87
C GLN A 341 -8.47 -58.35 66.19
N ALA A 342 -8.80 -57.06 66.25
CA ALA A 342 -8.74 -56.28 67.49
C ALA A 342 -9.76 -56.77 68.53
N LEU A 343 -10.97 -57.14 68.09
CA LEU A 343 -12.00 -57.71 68.96
C LEU A 343 -11.58 -59.08 69.51
N GLU A 344 -11.05 -59.96 68.67
CA GLU A 344 -10.53 -61.29 69.06
C GLU A 344 -9.35 -61.15 70.03
N ALA A 345 -8.41 -60.24 69.77
CA ALA A 345 -7.28 -59.96 70.66
C ALA A 345 -7.73 -59.37 72.01
N ARG A 346 -8.81 -58.57 72.02
CA ARG A 346 -9.39 -58.00 73.23
C ARG A 346 -10.12 -59.05 74.07
N ASN A 347 -10.91 -59.92 73.46
CA ASN A 347 -11.54 -61.03 74.18
C ASN A 347 -10.47 -61.95 74.81
N GLY A 348 -9.41 -62.25 74.07
CA GLY A 348 -8.28 -63.03 74.59
C GLY A 348 -7.46 -62.29 75.68
N LEU A 349 -7.54 -60.96 75.75
CA LEU A 349 -6.98 -60.18 76.86
C LEU A 349 -7.79 -60.34 78.13
N ASP A 350 -9.11 -60.25 78.02
CA ASP A 350 -10.03 -60.39 79.14
C ASP A 350 -9.89 -61.80 79.76
N GLU A 351 -9.85 -62.85 78.94
CA GLU A 351 -9.61 -64.24 79.40
C GLU A 351 -8.28 -64.38 80.16
N ARG A 352 -7.19 -63.81 79.64
CA ARG A 352 -5.85 -63.88 80.27
C ARG A 352 -5.76 -63.03 81.54
N ALA A 353 -6.48 -61.92 81.60
CA ALA A 353 -6.57 -61.08 82.79
C ALA A 353 -7.32 -61.80 83.92
N GLU A 354 -8.37 -62.55 83.59
CA GLU A 354 -9.08 -63.41 84.54
C GLU A 354 -8.20 -64.56 85.06
N GLU A 355 -7.45 -65.25 84.18
CA GLU A 355 -6.48 -66.28 84.59
C GLU A 355 -5.41 -65.74 85.54
N LEU A 356 -4.87 -64.55 85.26
CA LEU A 356 -3.89 -63.88 86.12
C LEU A 356 -4.50 -63.47 87.47
N HIS A 357 -5.76 -63.04 87.48
CA HIS A 357 -6.46 -62.70 88.70
C HIS A 357 -6.72 -63.94 89.57
N LEU A 358 -7.13 -65.06 88.97
CA LEU A 358 -7.38 -66.32 89.67
C LEU A 358 -6.09 -66.88 90.30
N THR A 359 -5.02 -66.99 89.52
CA THR A 359 -3.71 -67.49 90.00
C THR A 359 -3.12 -66.60 91.11
N ARG A 360 -3.37 -65.29 91.07
CA ARG A 360 -2.97 -64.38 92.16
C ARG A 360 -3.76 -64.64 93.45
N LYS A 361 -5.05 -64.95 93.34
CA LYS A 361 -5.89 -65.28 94.49
C LYS A 361 -5.46 -66.60 95.15
N GLU A 362 -5.12 -67.61 94.34
CA GLU A 362 -4.57 -68.88 94.81
C GLU A 362 -3.20 -68.71 95.51
N LEU A 363 -2.33 -67.86 94.97
CA LEU A 363 -1.05 -67.51 95.62
C LEU A 363 -1.26 -66.86 96.99
N GLU A 364 -2.27 -66.00 97.13
CA GLU A 364 -2.51 -65.32 98.41
C GLU A 364 -3.13 -66.25 99.45
N ALA A 365 -4.02 -67.15 99.02
CA ALA A 365 -4.59 -68.20 99.88
C ALA A 365 -3.49 -69.15 100.40
N THR A 366 -2.61 -69.65 99.52
CA THR A 366 -1.50 -70.54 99.91
C THR A 366 -0.49 -69.86 100.84
N LYS A 367 -0.22 -68.56 100.67
CA LYS A 367 0.59 -67.79 101.63
C LYS A 367 -0.07 -67.71 103.01
N GLN A 368 -1.38 -67.48 103.08
CA GLN A 368 -2.11 -67.38 104.33
C GLN A 368 -2.12 -68.73 105.08
N GLU A 369 -2.37 -69.83 104.37
CA GLU A 369 -2.30 -71.19 104.93
C GLU A 369 -0.89 -71.52 105.46
N ALA A 370 0.16 -71.17 104.71
CA ALA A 370 1.54 -71.38 105.15
C ALA A 370 1.92 -70.53 106.38
N GLN A 371 1.42 -69.29 106.47
CA GLN A 371 1.63 -68.43 107.64
C GLN A 371 0.91 -68.98 108.88
N GLN A 372 -0.29 -69.53 108.73
CA GLN A 372 -1.02 -70.17 109.82
C GLN A 372 -0.28 -71.41 110.35
N LEU A 373 0.30 -72.22 109.46
CA LEU A 373 1.13 -73.37 109.83
C LEU A 373 2.40 -72.97 110.58
N LEU A 374 3.06 -71.87 110.17
CA LEU A 374 4.23 -71.35 110.90
C LEU A 374 3.85 -70.83 112.29
N GLN A 375 2.72 -70.10 112.40
CA GLN A 375 2.23 -69.60 113.68
C GLN A 375 1.87 -70.73 114.65
N THR A 376 1.29 -71.83 114.16
CA THR A 376 1.02 -73.01 115.00
C THR A 376 2.30 -73.65 115.49
N ALA A 377 3.33 -73.75 114.65
CA ALA A 377 4.65 -74.24 115.09
C ALA A 377 5.28 -73.34 116.17
N ASP A 378 5.14 -72.02 116.09
CA ASP A 378 5.64 -71.09 117.11
C ASP A 378 4.84 -71.16 118.42
N THR A 379 3.53 -71.46 118.36
CA THR A 379 2.75 -71.70 119.58
C THR A 379 3.17 -72.98 120.30
N MET A 380 3.57 -74.03 119.55
CA MET A 380 4.12 -75.25 120.14
C MET A 380 5.47 -74.99 120.82
N ASP A 381 6.32 -74.11 120.26
CA ASP A 381 7.58 -73.71 120.90
C ASP A 381 7.35 -73.00 122.24
N ARG A 382 6.33 -72.15 122.35
CA ARG A 382 5.97 -71.48 123.62
C ARG A 382 5.47 -72.47 124.67
N GLN A 383 4.64 -73.44 124.27
CA GLN A 383 4.16 -74.49 125.18
C GLN A 383 5.31 -75.34 125.75
N LEU A 384 6.36 -75.58 124.97
CA LEU A 384 7.56 -76.29 125.46
C LEU A 384 8.36 -75.48 126.49
N VAL A 385 8.38 -74.14 126.38
CA VAL A 385 9.03 -73.25 127.35
C VAL A 385 8.23 -73.17 128.66
N ASP A 386 6.90 -73.10 128.58
CA ASP A 386 6.04 -73.05 129.77
C ASP A 386 6.11 -74.34 130.60
N ILE A 387 6.24 -75.50 129.94
CA ILE A 387 6.45 -76.80 130.62
C ILE A 387 7.79 -76.82 131.38
N ARG A 388 8.85 -76.21 130.84
CA ARG A 388 10.14 -76.07 131.54
C ARG A 388 10.02 -75.20 132.79
N GLN A 389 9.36 -74.05 132.69
CA GLN A 389 9.20 -73.12 133.81
C GLN A 389 8.42 -73.78 134.97
N ALA A 390 7.35 -74.53 134.64
CA ALA A 390 6.57 -75.28 135.62
C ALA A 390 7.36 -76.40 136.32
N HIS A 391 8.39 -76.95 135.68
CA HIS A 391 9.31 -77.91 136.29
C HIS A 391 10.30 -77.22 137.24
N GLU A 392 10.84 -76.07 136.86
CA GLU A 392 11.76 -75.27 137.71
C GLU A 392 11.07 -74.75 138.97
N ASP A 393 9.81 -74.32 138.89
CA ASP A 393 9.02 -73.86 140.04
C ASP A 393 8.70 -74.99 141.04
N LYS A 394 8.54 -76.24 140.57
CA LYS A 394 8.40 -77.43 141.43
C LYS A 394 9.70 -77.79 142.14
N VAL A 395 10.86 -77.57 141.51
CA VAL A 395 12.18 -77.76 142.13
C VAL A 395 12.45 -76.70 143.21
N ALA A 396 11.97 -75.47 143.02
CA ALA A 396 12.05 -74.41 144.03
C ALA A 396 11.16 -74.69 145.27
N GLN A 397 9.96 -75.25 145.08
CA GLN A 397 9.06 -75.66 146.18
C GLN A 397 9.59 -76.85 147.01
N LEU A 398 10.49 -77.67 146.45
CA LEU A 398 11.15 -78.77 147.18
C LEU A 398 12.35 -78.29 148.01
N LYS A 399 13.05 -77.23 147.59
CA LYS A 399 14.19 -76.65 148.32
C LYS A 399 13.79 -75.83 149.56
N ASP A 400 12.58 -75.26 149.60
CA ASP A 400 12.10 -74.48 150.75
C ASP A 400 11.54 -75.38 151.90
N ARG A 401 11.27 -76.65 151.60
CA ARG A 401 10.86 -77.69 152.57
C ARG A 401 12.05 -78.40 153.25
N GLU A 402 13.25 -78.29 152.70
CA GLU A 402 14.50 -78.87 153.25
C GLU A 402 15.17 -78.02 154.34
N ALA A 403 14.68 -76.79 154.61
CA ALA A 403 15.22 -75.91 155.66
C ALA A 403 14.61 -76.12 157.07
N ARG A 404 13.75 -77.14 157.27
CA ARG A 404 13.10 -77.43 158.56
C ARG A 404 13.10 -78.91 158.92
N LEU A 405 14.25 -79.50 159.25
CA LEU A 405 14.42 -80.52 160.32
C LEU A 405 15.85 -81.09 160.34
N MET A 406 16.55 -80.86 161.46
CA MET A 406 17.77 -81.55 161.89
C MET A 406 17.41 -82.96 162.34
N GLU A 407 17.99 -83.99 161.71
CA GLU A 407 18.56 -85.21 162.30
C GLU A 407 18.61 -86.35 161.26
N LEU A 408 19.73 -87.09 161.26
CA LEU A 408 20.02 -88.36 160.55
C LEU A 408 20.63 -88.25 159.14
N GLN A 409 21.95 -88.08 159.14
CA GLN A 409 22.84 -87.84 158.01
C GLN A 409 23.58 -89.09 157.50
N ILE A 410 22.89 -90.18 157.15
CA ILE A 410 23.49 -91.34 156.45
C ILE A 410 22.62 -91.85 155.25
N GLU A 411 21.42 -91.31 155.04
CA GLU A 411 20.54 -91.69 153.91
C GLU A 411 20.62 -90.72 152.70
N LYS A 412 21.30 -89.57 152.90
CA LYS A 412 21.52 -88.48 151.93
C LYS A 412 22.39 -88.87 150.72
N ASP A 413 23.29 -89.83 150.88
CA ASP A 413 24.28 -90.14 149.84
C ASP A 413 23.82 -91.22 148.84
N ARG A 414 22.70 -91.94 149.11
CA ARG A 414 22.15 -92.92 148.17
C ARG A 414 21.13 -92.33 147.17
N LEU A 415 20.39 -91.29 147.56
CA LEU A 415 19.35 -90.66 146.73
C LEU A 415 19.87 -89.67 145.67
N ARG A 416 21.07 -89.10 145.86
CA ARG A 416 21.72 -88.22 144.85
C ARG A 416 22.08 -88.93 143.54
N SER A 417 22.38 -90.24 143.58
CA SER A 417 22.80 -90.98 142.38
C SER A 417 21.65 -91.30 141.42
N THR A 418 20.42 -91.45 141.95
CA THR A 418 19.21 -91.76 141.17
C THR A 418 18.58 -90.51 140.52
N GLU A 419 18.77 -89.33 141.12
CA GLU A 419 18.34 -88.04 140.57
C GLU A 419 19.17 -87.64 139.33
N GLU A 420 20.49 -87.80 139.37
CA GLU A 420 21.38 -87.49 138.23
C GLU A 420 21.14 -88.41 137.01
N ALA A 421 20.77 -89.67 137.22
CA ALA A 421 20.45 -90.60 136.15
C ALA A 421 19.15 -90.21 135.41
N SER A 422 18.13 -89.78 136.17
CA SER A 422 16.82 -89.40 135.64
C SER A 422 16.87 -88.08 134.87
N ARG A 423 17.64 -87.10 135.37
CA ARG A 423 17.88 -85.81 134.70
C ARG A 423 18.56 -85.96 133.34
N LYS A 424 19.60 -86.82 133.24
CA LYS A 424 20.31 -87.08 131.99
C LYS A 424 19.43 -87.76 130.92
N GLN A 425 18.41 -88.51 131.31
CA GLN A 425 17.48 -89.15 130.36
C GLN A 425 16.44 -88.16 129.81
N ALA A 426 15.95 -87.22 130.64
CA ALA A 426 15.04 -86.17 130.21
C ALA A 426 15.72 -85.15 129.27
N GLU A 427 16.95 -84.72 129.58
CA GLU A 427 17.73 -83.79 128.73
C GLU A 427 18.02 -84.39 127.33
N ARG A 428 18.19 -85.72 127.21
CA ARG A 428 18.40 -86.41 125.92
C ARG A 428 17.14 -86.47 125.04
N LEU A 429 15.96 -86.70 125.62
CA LEU A 429 14.71 -86.73 124.87
C LEU A 429 14.31 -85.34 124.36
N GLU A 430 14.56 -84.30 125.16
CA GLU A 430 14.28 -82.92 124.75
C GLU A 430 15.19 -82.45 123.61
N ALA A 431 16.48 -82.77 123.66
CA ALA A 431 17.42 -82.46 122.59
C ALA A 431 16.99 -83.09 121.25
N ARG A 432 16.54 -84.35 121.28
CA ARG A 432 16.08 -85.07 120.09
C ARG A 432 14.80 -84.48 119.48
N LEU A 433 13.82 -84.13 120.31
CA LEU A 433 12.58 -83.49 119.84
C LEU A 433 12.83 -82.09 119.26
N LYS A 434 13.77 -81.32 119.82
CA LYS A 434 14.18 -80.02 119.25
C LYS A 434 14.86 -80.16 117.89
N GLU A 435 15.72 -81.16 117.73
CA GLU A 435 16.34 -81.42 116.43
C GLU A 435 15.31 -81.84 115.37
N GLU A 436 14.39 -82.78 115.69
CA GLU A 436 13.33 -83.22 114.77
C GLU A 436 12.39 -82.06 114.38
N LEU A 437 12.01 -81.20 115.33
CA LEU A 437 11.15 -80.03 115.06
C LEU A 437 11.89 -78.96 114.22
N SER A 438 13.18 -78.75 114.47
CA SER A 438 14.00 -77.84 113.67
C SER A 438 14.24 -78.35 112.24
N ALA A 439 14.36 -79.67 112.05
CA ALA A 439 14.48 -80.30 110.75
C ALA A 439 13.17 -80.17 109.96
N LEU A 440 12.03 -80.42 110.59
CA LEU A 440 10.71 -80.26 109.96
C LEU A 440 10.41 -78.80 109.60
N LYS A 441 10.78 -77.83 110.45
CA LYS A 441 10.71 -76.38 110.13
C LYS A 441 11.52 -76.05 108.87
N ARG A 442 12.77 -76.53 108.79
CA ARG A 442 13.64 -76.31 107.62
C ARG A 442 13.09 -76.95 106.35
N GLU A 443 12.55 -78.16 106.42
CA GLU A 443 11.93 -78.85 105.28
C GLU A 443 10.71 -78.07 104.76
N LYS A 444 9.81 -77.66 105.67
CA LYS A 444 8.61 -76.87 105.29
C LYS A 444 8.95 -75.47 104.78
N GLU A 445 10.00 -74.84 105.32
CA GLU A 445 10.53 -73.58 104.78
C GLU A 445 11.10 -73.74 103.37
N GLN A 446 11.80 -74.83 103.08
CA GLN A 446 12.34 -75.13 101.75
C GLN A 446 11.23 -75.44 100.74
N GLU A 447 10.23 -76.24 101.10
CA GLU A 447 9.06 -76.50 100.26
C GLU A 447 8.30 -75.19 99.94
N LEU A 448 8.11 -74.34 100.95
CA LEU A 448 7.47 -73.03 100.79
C LEU A 448 8.27 -72.12 99.86
N GLN A 449 9.60 -72.11 99.97
CA GLN A 449 10.47 -71.30 99.12
C GLN A 449 10.46 -71.80 97.66
N ALA A 450 10.49 -73.12 97.46
CA ALA A 450 10.39 -73.75 96.15
C ALA A 450 9.04 -73.44 95.48
N LEU A 451 7.92 -73.59 96.21
CA LEU A 451 6.58 -73.29 95.71
C LEU A 451 6.43 -71.81 95.33
N LYS A 452 6.92 -70.89 96.19
CA LYS A 452 6.94 -69.44 95.91
C LYS A 452 7.70 -69.12 94.62
N SER A 453 8.88 -69.72 94.44
CA SER A 453 9.70 -69.47 93.24
C SER A 453 9.03 -69.99 91.96
N SER A 454 8.38 -71.17 92.02
CA SER A 454 7.65 -71.74 90.90
C SER A 454 6.44 -70.90 90.52
N GLN A 455 5.63 -70.49 91.51
CA GLN A 455 4.43 -69.68 91.29
C GLN A 455 4.76 -68.25 90.80
N GLN A 456 5.87 -67.66 91.29
CA GLN A 456 6.38 -66.38 90.79
C GLN A 456 6.77 -66.46 89.32
N LYS A 457 7.43 -67.54 88.90
CA LYS A 457 7.81 -67.76 87.49
C LYS A 457 6.58 -67.85 86.58
N THR A 458 5.55 -68.60 86.98
CA THR A 458 4.27 -68.65 86.24
C THR A 458 3.57 -67.29 86.15
N LEU A 459 3.61 -66.48 87.21
CA LEU A 459 3.05 -65.13 87.18
C LEU A 459 3.84 -64.20 86.24
N GLU A 460 5.16 -64.31 86.18
CA GLU A 460 5.99 -63.56 85.24
C GLU A 460 5.73 -63.95 83.78
N ASP A 461 5.58 -65.25 83.51
CA ASP A 461 5.24 -65.76 82.18
C ASP A 461 3.84 -65.30 81.74
N LEU A 462 2.84 -65.33 82.62
CA LEU A 462 1.49 -64.81 82.33
C LEU A 462 1.51 -63.29 82.12
N ARG A 463 2.26 -62.52 82.91
CA ARG A 463 2.45 -61.07 82.69
C ARG A 463 3.12 -60.76 81.36
N LYS A 464 4.06 -61.60 80.91
CA LYS A 464 4.70 -61.44 79.60
C LYS A 464 3.72 -61.73 78.47
N LYS A 465 2.92 -62.79 78.59
CA LYS A 465 1.85 -63.11 77.62
C LYS A 465 0.78 -62.03 77.55
N LEU A 466 0.36 -61.48 78.69
CA LEU A 466 -0.60 -60.37 78.78
C LEU A 466 -0.09 -59.15 78.02
N ARG A 467 1.15 -58.71 78.30
CA ARG A 467 1.79 -57.57 77.61
C ARG A 467 1.88 -57.76 76.10
N ASN A 468 2.24 -58.96 75.64
CA ASN A 468 2.28 -59.26 74.20
C ASN A 468 0.88 -59.17 73.57
N SER A 469 -0.14 -59.66 74.27
CA SER A 469 -1.55 -59.58 73.83
C SER A 469 -2.05 -58.13 73.79
N GLU A 470 -1.67 -57.30 74.76
CA GLU A 470 -2.02 -55.87 74.84
C GLU A 470 -1.42 -55.12 73.65
N GLN A 471 -0.15 -55.42 73.35
CA GLN A 471 0.53 -54.87 72.18
C GLN A 471 -0.16 -55.27 70.88
N THR A 472 -0.52 -56.55 70.70
CA THR A 472 -1.21 -57.01 69.48
C THR A 472 -2.58 -56.38 69.31
N CYS A 473 -3.33 -56.20 70.41
CA CYS A 473 -4.61 -55.50 70.39
C CYS A 473 -4.41 -54.03 69.98
N SER A 474 -3.49 -53.32 70.65
CA SER A 474 -3.20 -51.91 70.35
C SER A 474 -2.75 -51.68 68.90
N GLU A 475 -1.90 -52.56 68.37
CA GLU A 475 -1.46 -52.49 66.98
C GLU A 475 -2.60 -52.73 65.97
N ALA A 476 -3.52 -53.66 66.27
CA ALA A 476 -4.68 -53.93 65.42
C ALA A 476 -5.67 -52.75 65.44
N THR A 477 -5.95 -52.16 66.62
CA THR A 477 -6.82 -50.98 66.73
C THR A 477 -6.23 -49.78 65.99
N ALA A 478 -4.92 -49.51 66.17
CA ALA A 478 -4.25 -48.42 65.48
C ALA A 478 -4.23 -48.59 63.95
N LYS A 479 -4.15 -49.83 63.44
CA LYS A 479 -4.28 -50.13 62.01
C LYS A 479 -5.70 -49.89 61.50
N ALA A 480 -6.72 -50.28 62.27
CA ALA A 480 -8.12 -50.01 61.93
C ALA A 480 -8.41 -48.50 61.86
N GLU A 481 -8.00 -47.73 62.88
CA GLU A 481 -8.19 -46.26 62.90
C GLU A 481 -7.48 -45.54 61.75
N ARG A 482 -6.30 -46.02 61.32
CA ARG A 482 -5.60 -45.48 60.14
C ARG A 482 -6.37 -45.74 58.85
N LEU A 483 -6.95 -46.93 58.70
CA LEU A 483 -7.75 -47.27 57.51
C LEU A 483 -9.08 -46.53 57.49
N GLU A 484 -9.70 -46.27 58.64
CA GLU A 484 -10.91 -45.45 58.77
C GLU A 484 -10.67 -44.02 58.28
N LYS A 485 -9.58 -43.38 58.75
CA LYS A 485 -9.16 -42.06 58.23
C LYS A 485 -8.84 -42.07 56.73
N GLN A 486 -8.27 -43.18 56.24
CA GLN A 486 -8.02 -43.35 54.81
C GLN A 486 -9.33 -43.45 54.02
N GLN A 487 -10.36 -44.11 54.55
CA GLN A 487 -11.68 -44.18 53.92
C GLN A 487 -12.38 -42.83 53.88
N GLU A 488 -12.37 -42.06 54.97
CA GLU A 488 -12.93 -40.71 54.99
C GLU A 488 -12.29 -39.81 53.93
N TRP A 489 -10.97 -39.91 53.78
CA TRP A 489 -10.24 -39.20 52.74
C TRP A 489 -10.61 -39.66 51.32
N GLN A 490 -10.72 -40.99 51.10
CA GLN A 490 -11.12 -41.57 49.80
C GLN A 490 -12.57 -41.22 49.43
N ALA A 491 -13.51 -41.27 50.38
CA ALA A 491 -14.89 -40.87 50.18
C ALA A 491 -15.02 -39.38 49.85
N SER A 492 -14.30 -38.52 50.61
CA SER A 492 -14.22 -37.09 50.33
C SER A 492 -13.54 -36.77 48.99
N ALA A 493 -12.61 -37.62 48.53
CA ALA A 493 -12.00 -37.49 47.21
C ALA A 493 -13.00 -37.85 46.10
N LEU A 494 -13.77 -38.94 46.27
CA LEU A 494 -14.82 -39.37 45.34
C LEU A 494 -15.93 -38.31 45.19
N GLU A 495 -16.40 -37.71 46.29
CA GLU A 495 -17.40 -36.63 46.23
C GLU A 495 -16.88 -35.38 45.50
N ARG A 496 -15.66 -34.93 45.82
CA ARG A 496 -15.04 -33.77 45.17
C ARG A 496 -14.86 -34.00 43.67
N GLN A 497 -14.45 -35.20 43.30
CA GLN A 497 -14.25 -35.57 41.91
C GLN A 497 -15.58 -35.66 41.15
N SER A 498 -16.62 -36.25 41.75
CA SER A 498 -17.96 -36.31 41.16
C SER A 498 -18.55 -34.90 40.94
N ALA A 499 -18.36 -33.98 41.90
CA ALA A 499 -18.77 -32.58 41.75
C ALA A 499 -18.01 -31.87 40.63
N CYS A 500 -16.68 -32.04 40.56
CA CYS A 500 -15.85 -31.46 39.52
C CYS A 500 -16.28 -31.91 38.11
N TYR A 501 -16.58 -33.20 37.94
CA TYR A 501 -17.04 -33.71 36.65
C TYR A 501 -18.43 -33.22 36.26
N LYS A 502 -19.33 -33.02 37.23
CA LYS A 502 -20.64 -32.44 36.95
C LYS A 502 -20.51 -31.01 36.42
N ASP A 503 -19.70 -30.18 37.06
CA ASP A 503 -19.44 -28.80 36.63
C ASP A 503 -18.77 -28.76 35.25
N GLU A 504 -17.80 -29.66 35.00
CA GLU A 504 -17.13 -29.76 33.71
C GLU A 504 -18.08 -30.24 32.60
N HIS A 505 -18.98 -31.18 32.90
CA HIS A 505 -20.00 -31.66 31.97
C HIS A 505 -20.97 -30.54 31.57
N GLU A 506 -21.51 -29.80 32.54
CA GLU A 506 -22.42 -28.68 32.27
C GLU A 506 -21.74 -27.59 31.41
N ARG A 507 -20.46 -27.30 31.71
CA ARG A 507 -19.66 -26.35 30.93
C ARG A 507 -19.42 -26.82 29.49
N LEU A 508 -18.95 -28.05 29.29
CA LEU A 508 -18.68 -28.59 27.96
C LEU A 508 -19.96 -28.73 27.12
N GLN A 509 -21.08 -29.07 27.76
CA GLN A 509 -22.38 -29.12 27.10
C GLN A 509 -22.82 -27.72 26.62
N SER A 510 -22.63 -26.69 27.44
CA SER A 510 -22.88 -25.29 27.06
C SER A 510 -21.97 -24.85 25.90
N ASP A 511 -20.66 -25.15 25.98
CA ASP A 511 -19.69 -24.83 24.93
C ASP A 511 -20.06 -25.51 23.59
N TYR A 512 -20.51 -26.77 23.63
CA TYR A 512 -21.00 -27.49 22.45
C TYR A 512 -22.26 -26.87 21.86
N GLN A 513 -23.23 -26.47 22.69
CA GLN A 513 -24.45 -25.79 22.23
C GLN A 513 -24.14 -24.45 21.57
N ASN A 514 -23.30 -23.62 22.19
CA ASN A 514 -22.87 -22.33 21.62
C ASN A 514 -22.16 -22.52 20.28
N SER A 515 -21.31 -23.54 20.19
CA SER A 515 -20.56 -23.87 18.97
C SER A 515 -21.46 -24.42 17.84
N GLN A 516 -22.55 -25.11 18.19
CA GLN A 516 -23.60 -25.54 17.25
C GLN A 516 -24.45 -24.36 16.74
N GLU A 517 -24.79 -23.41 17.60
CA GLU A 517 -25.49 -22.19 17.19
C GLU A 517 -24.65 -21.32 16.25
N ALA A 518 -23.36 -21.17 16.54
CA ALA A 518 -22.42 -20.46 15.66
C ALA A 518 -22.36 -21.11 14.26
N ARG A 519 -22.29 -22.45 14.21
CA ARG A 519 -22.34 -23.21 12.96
C ARG A 519 -23.63 -22.94 12.17
N ARG A 520 -24.80 -22.99 12.82
CA ARG A 520 -26.09 -22.70 12.16
C ARG A 520 -26.16 -21.29 11.58
N LYS A 521 -25.60 -20.29 12.28
CA LYS A 521 -25.53 -18.91 11.77
C LYS A 521 -24.68 -18.82 10.50
N LEU A 522 -23.52 -19.48 10.49
CA LEU A 522 -22.66 -19.54 9.31
C LEU A 522 -23.35 -20.27 8.13
N GLU A 523 -24.05 -21.38 8.39
CA GLU A 523 -24.85 -22.08 7.38
C GLU A 523 -25.94 -21.19 6.77
N GLN A 524 -26.61 -20.38 7.61
CA GLN A 524 -27.63 -19.44 7.16
C GLN A 524 -27.01 -18.31 6.29
N GLN A 525 -25.90 -17.71 6.75
CA GLN A 525 -25.20 -16.67 6.00
C GLN A 525 -24.71 -17.17 4.64
N LEU A 526 -24.17 -18.39 4.60
CA LEU A 526 -23.74 -19.02 3.35
C LEU A 526 -24.92 -19.25 2.39
N ALA A 527 -26.09 -19.65 2.90
CA ALA A 527 -27.29 -19.81 2.09
C ALA A 527 -27.79 -18.47 1.50
N GLU A 528 -27.79 -17.41 2.32
CA GLU A 528 -28.16 -16.06 1.88
C GLU A 528 -27.20 -15.53 0.80
N ALA A 529 -25.89 -15.65 1.01
CA ALA A 529 -24.87 -15.27 0.03
C ALA A 529 -25.01 -16.07 -1.28
N THR A 530 -25.28 -17.38 -1.18
CA THR A 530 -25.53 -18.23 -2.36
C THR A 530 -26.73 -17.75 -3.17
N GLN A 531 -27.81 -17.34 -2.48
CA GLN A 531 -29.01 -16.82 -3.14
C GLN A 531 -28.74 -15.47 -3.83
N GLN A 532 -27.98 -14.58 -3.19
CA GLN A 532 -27.60 -13.28 -3.77
C GLN A 532 -26.73 -13.45 -5.01
N LEU A 533 -25.76 -14.36 -4.95
CA LEU A 533 -24.89 -14.68 -6.07
C LEU A 533 -25.65 -15.30 -7.25
N ALA A 534 -26.65 -16.15 -6.99
CA ALA A 534 -27.53 -16.67 -8.05
C ALA A 534 -28.32 -15.55 -8.75
N LYS A 535 -28.84 -14.56 -8.00
CA LYS A 535 -29.52 -13.40 -8.57
C LYS A 535 -28.58 -12.52 -9.40
N LEU A 536 -27.38 -12.25 -8.88
CA LEU A 536 -26.36 -11.45 -9.58
C LEU A 536 -25.88 -12.13 -10.87
N ARG A 537 -25.67 -13.45 -10.86
CA ARG A 537 -25.34 -14.20 -12.09
C ARG A 537 -26.44 -14.08 -13.14
N GLY A 538 -27.71 -14.21 -12.75
CA GLY A 538 -28.83 -14.01 -13.68
C GLY A 538 -28.89 -12.58 -14.26
N SER A 539 -28.63 -11.56 -13.44
CA SER A 539 -28.55 -10.16 -13.89
C SER A 539 -27.36 -9.90 -14.82
N LEU A 540 -26.21 -10.51 -14.52
CA LEU A 540 -24.99 -10.39 -15.30
C LEU A 540 -25.13 -11.09 -16.66
N ASP A 541 -25.79 -12.25 -16.71
CA ASP A 541 -26.11 -12.96 -17.96
C ASP A 541 -27.05 -12.14 -18.86
N ALA A 542 -28.04 -11.47 -18.27
CA ALA A 542 -28.91 -10.55 -19.01
C ALA A 542 -28.14 -9.32 -19.52
N SER A 543 -27.35 -8.66 -18.65
CA SER A 543 -26.57 -7.46 -19.03
C SER A 543 -25.46 -7.77 -20.04
N THR A 544 -24.80 -8.94 -19.95
CA THR A 544 -23.81 -9.38 -20.95
C THR A 544 -24.48 -9.69 -22.29
N LYS A 545 -25.71 -10.20 -22.29
CA LYS A 545 -26.47 -10.40 -23.52
C LYS A 545 -26.79 -9.05 -24.17
N ASP A 546 -27.32 -8.10 -23.41
CA ASP A 546 -27.62 -6.74 -23.90
C ASP A 546 -26.37 -6.02 -24.38
N ALA A 547 -25.24 -6.15 -23.67
CA ALA A 547 -23.96 -5.59 -24.09
C ALA A 547 -23.43 -6.22 -25.38
N LYS A 548 -23.60 -7.53 -25.58
CA LYS A 548 -23.24 -8.19 -26.85
C LYS A 548 -24.09 -7.68 -28.01
N GLU A 549 -25.39 -7.49 -27.80
CA GLU A 549 -26.29 -6.92 -28.80
C GLU A 549 -25.92 -5.46 -29.12
N ASN A 550 -25.61 -4.66 -28.09
CA ASN A 550 -25.16 -3.27 -28.26
C ASN A 550 -23.79 -3.17 -28.94
N LEU A 551 -22.85 -4.05 -28.61
CA LEU A 551 -21.53 -4.12 -29.26
C LEU A 551 -21.68 -4.51 -30.74
N ALA A 552 -22.57 -5.46 -31.06
CA ALA A 552 -22.83 -5.84 -32.45
C ALA A 552 -23.45 -4.69 -33.25
N ARG A 553 -24.38 -3.93 -32.66
CA ARG A 553 -24.94 -2.71 -33.27
C ARG A 553 -23.88 -1.63 -33.45
N ALA A 554 -23.10 -1.34 -32.41
CA ALA A 554 -22.05 -0.33 -32.47
C ALA A 554 -20.94 -0.69 -33.48
N ALA A 555 -20.59 -1.97 -33.62
CA ALA A 555 -19.65 -2.42 -34.64
C ALA A 555 -20.20 -2.25 -36.07
N ALA A 556 -21.50 -2.48 -36.28
CA ALA A 556 -22.16 -2.21 -37.55
C ALA A 556 -22.23 -0.70 -37.86
N ASP A 557 -22.58 0.10 -36.86
CA ASP A 557 -22.62 1.57 -36.97
C ASP A 557 -21.24 2.15 -37.24
N GLN A 558 -20.20 1.66 -36.56
CA GLN A 558 -18.81 2.07 -36.77
C GLN A 558 -18.33 1.72 -38.18
N ALA A 559 -18.63 0.52 -38.69
CA ALA A 559 -18.28 0.13 -40.06
C ALA A 559 -18.98 1.03 -41.11
N SER A 560 -20.26 1.37 -40.86
CA SER A 560 -21.01 2.30 -41.72
C SER A 560 -20.43 3.72 -41.68
N LEU A 561 -20.17 4.27 -40.49
CA LEU A 561 -19.60 5.61 -40.30
C LEU A 561 -18.19 5.70 -40.90
N GLN A 562 -17.38 4.65 -40.79
CA GLN A 562 -16.04 4.60 -41.37
C GLN A 562 -16.09 4.59 -42.90
N SER A 563 -17.02 3.86 -43.51
CA SER A 563 -17.24 3.90 -44.96
C SER A 563 -17.71 5.27 -45.45
N GLN A 564 -18.56 5.96 -44.67
CA GLN A 564 -19.04 7.30 -45.01
C GLN A 564 -17.94 8.37 -44.88
N LEU A 565 -17.12 8.30 -43.83
CA LEU A 565 -15.95 9.15 -43.65
C LEU A 565 -14.95 8.99 -44.81
N GLN A 566 -14.68 7.75 -45.22
CA GLN A 566 -13.78 7.48 -46.34
C GLN A 566 -14.31 8.07 -47.66
N ALA A 567 -15.63 8.01 -47.90
CA ALA A 567 -16.25 8.64 -49.06
C ALA A 567 -16.15 10.18 -49.04
N VAL A 568 -16.31 10.79 -47.86
CA VAL A 568 -16.15 12.24 -47.67
C VAL A 568 -14.69 12.66 -47.89
N GLU A 569 -13.71 11.89 -47.38
CA GLU A 569 -12.28 12.13 -47.59
C GLU A 569 -11.87 12.05 -49.07
N GLU A 570 -12.36 11.04 -49.79
CA GLU A 570 -12.15 10.91 -51.24
C GLU A 570 -12.75 12.09 -52.01
N ARG A 571 -13.94 12.56 -51.60
CA ARG A 571 -14.59 13.70 -52.23
C ARG A 571 -13.89 15.03 -51.95
N LEU A 572 -13.44 15.23 -50.71
CA LEU A 572 -12.60 16.37 -50.30
C LEU A 572 -11.31 16.43 -51.13
N SER A 573 -10.67 15.29 -51.36
CA SER A 573 -9.46 15.21 -52.20
C SER A 573 -9.74 15.60 -53.65
N GLN A 574 -10.88 15.16 -54.23
CA GLN A 574 -11.29 15.54 -55.58
C GLN A 574 -11.56 17.05 -55.70
N VAL A 575 -12.33 17.63 -54.78
CA VAL A 575 -12.64 19.07 -54.78
C VAL A 575 -11.38 19.91 -54.59
N GLN A 576 -10.43 19.46 -53.77
CA GLN A 576 -9.12 20.12 -53.61
C GLN A 576 -8.28 20.09 -54.89
N GLN A 577 -8.27 18.98 -55.64
CA GLN A 577 -7.58 18.90 -56.94
C GLN A 577 -8.23 19.81 -57.99
N GLU A 578 -9.56 19.86 -58.04
CA GLU A 578 -10.30 20.76 -58.92
C GLU A 578 -10.02 22.23 -58.60
N LEU A 579 -9.93 22.57 -57.31
CA LEU A 579 -9.59 23.92 -56.85
C LEU A 579 -8.16 24.32 -57.26
N GLN A 580 -7.18 23.41 -57.13
CA GLN A 580 -5.81 23.64 -57.59
C GLN A 580 -5.72 23.85 -59.11
N LEU A 581 -6.46 23.05 -59.89
CA LEU A 581 -6.56 23.22 -61.34
C LEU A 581 -7.18 24.56 -61.72
N THR A 582 -8.27 24.97 -61.06
CA THR A 582 -8.89 26.29 -61.31
C THR A 582 -7.97 27.45 -60.92
N SER A 583 -7.23 27.32 -59.81
CA SER A 583 -6.27 28.34 -59.36
C SER A 583 -5.11 28.51 -60.35
N SER A 584 -4.58 27.41 -60.90
CA SER A 584 -3.53 27.47 -61.94
C SER A 584 -3.99 28.15 -63.23
N ARG A 585 -5.26 27.95 -63.61
CA ARG A 585 -5.87 28.62 -64.77
C ARG A 585 -6.11 30.10 -64.52
N ALA A 586 -6.46 30.49 -63.29
CA ALA A 586 -6.63 31.89 -62.90
C ALA A 586 -5.31 32.65 -63.01
N LEU A 587 -4.22 32.07 -62.49
CA LEU A 587 -2.87 32.65 -62.57
C LEU A 587 -2.42 32.86 -64.02
N SER A 588 -2.63 31.87 -64.89
CA SER A 588 -2.29 31.99 -66.31
C SER A 588 -3.10 33.06 -67.04
N ALA A 589 -4.38 33.25 -66.68
CA ALA A 589 -5.23 34.30 -67.25
C ALA A 589 -4.81 35.70 -66.78
N GLU A 590 -4.43 35.86 -65.50
CA GLU A 590 -3.93 37.11 -64.94
C GLU A 590 -2.58 37.52 -65.54
N GLU A 591 -1.67 36.56 -65.77
CA GLU A 591 -0.41 36.81 -66.48
C GLU A 591 -0.64 37.33 -67.92
N GLY A 592 -1.60 36.74 -68.63
CA GLY A 592 -1.99 37.20 -69.97
C GLY A 592 -2.55 38.62 -69.98
N LEU A 593 -3.37 38.97 -68.98
CA LEU A 593 -3.96 40.31 -68.84
C LEU A 593 -2.90 41.36 -68.48
N SER A 594 -2.00 41.03 -67.54
CA SER A 594 -0.91 41.92 -67.11
C SER A 594 0.06 42.23 -68.24
N LYS A 595 0.37 41.24 -69.10
CA LYS A 595 1.22 41.43 -70.27
C LYS A 595 0.59 42.38 -71.30
N ALA A 596 -0.71 42.23 -71.57
CA ALA A 596 -1.44 43.12 -72.47
C ALA A 596 -1.57 44.56 -71.93
N GLN A 597 -1.70 44.73 -70.60
CA GLN A 597 -1.69 46.04 -69.94
C GLN A 597 -0.33 46.73 -70.04
N LEU A 598 0.77 45.99 -69.91
CA LEU A 598 2.13 46.53 -70.00
C LEU A 598 2.42 47.07 -71.40
N GLU A 599 2.04 46.34 -72.44
CA GLU A 599 2.18 46.77 -73.84
C GLU A 599 1.38 48.06 -74.12
N LEU A 600 0.20 48.23 -73.49
CA LEU A 600 -0.61 49.45 -73.60
C LEU A 600 0.07 50.63 -72.90
N GLN A 601 0.70 50.39 -71.76
CA GLN A 601 1.39 51.41 -70.98
C GLN A 601 2.66 51.89 -71.71
N GLU A 602 3.41 51.00 -72.35
CA GLU A 602 4.58 51.34 -73.17
C GLU A 602 4.21 52.16 -74.42
N ALA A 603 3.11 51.81 -75.09
CA ALA A 603 2.60 52.59 -76.22
C ALA A 603 2.19 54.01 -75.80
N ARG A 604 1.55 54.16 -74.62
CA ARG A 604 1.22 55.47 -74.03
C ARG A 604 2.47 56.27 -73.66
N LEU A 605 3.51 55.63 -73.13
CA LEU A 605 4.74 56.30 -72.71
C LEU A 605 5.53 56.86 -73.91
N LYS A 606 5.55 56.15 -75.04
CA LYS A 606 6.13 56.65 -76.30
C LYS A 606 5.42 57.91 -76.81
N ALA A 607 4.09 57.90 -76.84
CA ALA A 607 3.30 59.07 -77.25
C ALA A 607 3.50 60.26 -76.30
N ASN A 608 3.65 60.02 -74.99
CA ASN A 608 3.83 61.07 -74.00
C ASN A 608 5.22 61.72 -74.06
N ASN A 609 6.26 60.96 -74.44
CA ASN A 609 7.62 61.49 -74.59
C ASN A 609 7.77 62.44 -75.79
N GLU A 610 6.98 62.25 -76.86
CA GLU A 610 6.92 63.17 -78.00
C GLU A 610 6.26 64.50 -77.60
N VAL A 611 5.30 64.48 -76.67
CA VAL A 611 4.63 65.66 -76.10
C VAL A 611 5.53 66.41 -75.10
N GLU A 612 6.35 65.70 -74.31
CA GLU A 612 7.31 66.27 -73.36
C GLU A 612 8.42 67.10 -74.03
N GLN A 613 8.81 66.79 -75.27
CA GLN A 613 9.76 67.59 -76.03
C GLN A 613 9.21 68.99 -76.37
N ALA A 614 7.90 69.12 -76.58
CA ALA A 614 7.21 70.41 -76.76
C ALA A 614 7.03 71.18 -75.44
N LYS A 615 6.95 70.47 -74.31
CA LYS A 615 6.75 71.03 -72.96
C LYS A 615 7.99 71.71 -72.37
N ARG A 616 9.21 71.31 -72.78
CA ARG A 616 10.47 71.95 -72.36
C ARG A 616 10.59 73.43 -72.80
N GLN A 617 9.80 73.86 -73.78
CA GLN A 617 9.66 75.27 -74.16
C GLN A 617 8.84 76.08 -73.12
N ALA A 618 7.93 75.42 -72.38
CA ALA A 618 7.03 76.02 -71.39
C ALA A 618 7.59 76.03 -69.95
N GLU A 619 8.67 75.28 -69.67
CA GLU A 619 9.31 75.20 -68.34
C GLU A 619 10.10 76.46 -67.95
N ALA A 620 10.32 77.39 -68.88
CA ALA A 620 10.79 78.75 -68.57
C ALA A 620 9.76 79.52 -67.72
N ASP A 621 8.46 79.26 -67.90
CA ASP A 621 7.36 79.90 -67.17
C ASP A 621 7.10 79.27 -65.78
N TYR A 622 7.59 78.04 -65.56
CA TYR A 622 7.41 77.28 -64.31
C TYR A 622 8.26 77.80 -63.14
N ARG A 623 9.33 78.57 -63.40
CA ARG A 623 10.14 79.23 -62.35
C ARG A 623 9.35 80.25 -61.51
N ARG A 624 8.17 80.66 -61.99
CA ARG A 624 7.22 81.53 -61.29
C ARG A 624 6.37 80.78 -60.24
N LEU A 625 6.15 79.47 -60.44
CA LEU A 625 5.38 78.58 -59.55
C LEU A 625 6.20 77.98 -58.41
N THR A 626 7.54 78.01 -58.52
CA THR A 626 8.49 77.52 -57.50
C THR A 626 8.40 78.25 -56.14
N ARG A 627 7.69 79.38 -56.06
CA ARG A 627 7.51 80.13 -54.80
C ARG A 627 6.29 79.67 -53.98
N GLN A 628 5.33 78.99 -54.60
CA GLN A 628 4.13 78.46 -53.91
C GLN A 628 4.39 77.09 -53.27
N MET A 629 5.42 76.36 -53.72
CA MET A 629 5.82 75.04 -53.18
C MET A 629 6.45 75.07 -51.77
N LYS A 630 6.99 76.21 -51.32
CA LYS A 630 7.60 76.33 -49.99
C LYS A 630 6.60 76.35 -48.83
N ALA A 631 5.32 76.65 -49.10
CA ALA A 631 4.27 76.68 -48.08
C ALA A 631 3.69 75.28 -47.78
N LEU A 632 3.82 74.32 -48.70
CA LEU A 632 3.34 72.94 -48.53
C LEU A 632 4.35 72.02 -47.83
N GLN A 633 5.62 72.43 -47.70
CA GLN A 633 6.67 71.64 -47.03
C GLN A 633 6.60 71.67 -45.49
N SER A 634 5.95 72.66 -44.87
CA SER A 634 5.86 72.73 -43.39
C SER A 634 4.78 71.83 -42.81
N ARG A 635 3.76 71.43 -43.60
CA ARG A 635 2.68 70.54 -43.16
C ARG A 635 3.09 69.06 -43.14
N ALA A 636 4.09 68.67 -43.93
CA ALA A 636 4.59 67.29 -44.00
C ALA A 636 5.49 66.90 -42.80
N GLN A 637 6.11 67.88 -42.12
CA GLN A 637 7.00 67.63 -40.98
C GLN A 637 6.25 67.35 -39.66
N ASP A 638 5.00 67.79 -39.52
CA ASP A 638 4.19 67.59 -38.30
C ASP A 638 3.54 66.18 -38.25
N GLU A 639 3.28 65.56 -39.40
CA GLU A 639 2.73 64.19 -39.47
C GLU A 639 3.81 63.11 -39.20
N GLU A 640 5.06 63.38 -39.58
CA GLU A 640 6.20 62.47 -39.36
C GLU A 640 6.57 62.35 -37.86
N GLN A 641 6.36 63.42 -37.07
CA GLN A 641 6.53 63.39 -35.61
C GLN A 641 5.43 62.59 -34.89
N ARG A 642 4.19 62.56 -35.41
CA ARG A 642 3.08 61.78 -34.83
C ARG A 642 3.24 60.27 -35.09
N ALA A 643 3.70 59.88 -36.28
CA ALA A 643 3.99 58.48 -36.61
C ALA A 643 5.12 57.88 -35.74
N SER A 644 6.14 58.69 -35.42
CA SER A 644 7.27 58.27 -34.58
C SER A 644 6.92 58.09 -33.09
N GLN A 645 5.89 58.76 -32.59
CA GLN A 645 5.41 58.60 -31.20
C GLN A 645 4.52 57.36 -31.04
N LEU A 646 3.72 57.02 -32.05
CA LEU A 646 2.88 55.82 -32.06
C LEU A 646 3.69 54.52 -32.18
N LEU A 647 4.78 54.51 -32.97
CA LEU A 647 5.66 53.32 -33.07
C LEU A 647 6.38 53.01 -31.74
N ARG A 648 6.82 54.05 -31.01
CA ARG A 648 7.47 53.88 -29.69
C ARG A 648 6.49 53.41 -28.61
N ALA A 649 5.23 53.84 -28.68
CA ALA A 649 4.17 53.36 -27.78
C ALA A 649 3.83 51.88 -28.04
N GLN A 650 3.85 51.45 -29.30
CA GLN A 650 3.59 50.06 -29.69
C GLN A 650 4.74 49.12 -29.28
N GLU A 651 6.00 49.54 -29.42
CA GLU A 651 7.16 48.76 -28.94
C GLU A 651 7.23 48.70 -27.40
N ALA A 652 6.85 49.78 -26.71
CA ALA A 652 6.77 49.80 -25.25
C ALA A 652 5.73 48.79 -24.71
N LEU A 653 4.53 48.74 -25.31
CA LEU A 653 3.48 47.79 -24.96
C LEU A 653 3.88 46.33 -25.24
N ARG A 654 4.59 46.08 -26.35
CA ARG A 654 5.10 44.74 -26.68
C ARG A 654 6.17 44.27 -25.69
N LEU A 655 7.08 45.17 -25.26
CA LEU A 655 8.08 44.86 -24.23
C LEU A 655 7.43 44.67 -22.85
N GLN A 656 6.35 45.40 -22.55
CA GLN A 656 5.59 45.24 -21.31
C GLN A 656 4.92 43.87 -21.23
N TRP A 657 4.24 43.43 -22.30
CA TRP A 657 3.63 42.09 -22.36
C TRP A 657 4.67 40.96 -22.36
N GLN A 658 5.82 41.14 -23.01
CA GLN A 658 6.90 40.15 -22.93
C GLN A 658 7.52 40.08 -21.53
N SER A 659 7.59 41.21 -20.83
CA SER A 659 8.02 41.26 -19.42
C SER A 659 7.00 40.63 -18.49
N GLU A 660 5.70 40.87 -18.68
CA GLU A 660 4.63 40.31 -17.84
C GLU A 660 4.52 38.79 -18.02
N LEU A 661 4.53 38.29 -19.27
CA LEU A 661 4.58 36.85 -19.57
C LEU A 661 5.89 36.20 -19.09
N GLY A 662 7.00 36.93 -19.17
CA GLY A 662 8.28 36.50 -18.62
C GLY A 662 8.25 36.37 -17.10
N MET A 663 7.69 37.37 -16.41
CA MET A 663 7.53 37.35 -14.94
C MET A 663 6.54 36.29 -14.48
N GLU A 664 5.44 36.08 -15.18
CA GLU A 664 4.44 35.05 -14.85
C GLU A 664 5.00 33.64 -15.07
N ARG A 665 5.81 33.46 -16.13
CA ARG A 665 6.55 32.23 -16.37
C ARG A 665 7.65 32.01 -15.33
N GLU A 666 8.42 33.04 -14.97
CA GLU A 666 9.45 32.96 -13.93
C GLU A 666 8.82 32.72 -12.54
N GLU A 667 7.63 33.27 -12.26
CA GLU A 667 6.85 33.05 -11.04
C GLU A 667 6.36 31.59 -10.98
N LEU A 668 5.82 31.06 -12.08
CA LEU A 668 5.39 29.66 -12.17
C LEU A 668 6.58 28.69 -12.11
N GLU A 669 7.67 28.97 -12.82
CA GLU A 669 8.92 28.20 -12.73
C GLU A 669 9.51 28.28 -11.32
N SER A 670 9.47 29.44 -10.67
CA SER A 670 9.86 29.63 -9.26
C SER A 670 8.96 28.88 -8.29
N GLN A 671 7.65 28.81 -8.53
CA GLN A 671 6.71 28.03 -7.72
C GLN A 671 6.92 26.53 -7.89
N VAL A 672 7.15 26.04 -9.11
CA VAL A 672 7.50 24.64 -9.38
C VAL A 672 8.86 24.30 -8.78
N GLU A 673 9.84 25.18 -8.90
CA GLU A 673 11.18 25.01 -8.33
C GLU A 673 11.14 25.11 -6.80
N ARG A 674 10.27 25.96 -6.23
CA ARG A 674 9.98 26.02 -4.79
C ARG A 674 9.32 24.74 -4.32
N LEU A 675 8.30 24.22 -5.02
CA LEU A 675 7.64 22.96 -4.68
C LEU A 675 8.57 21.75 -4.87
N ARG A 676 9.46 21.77 -5.86
CA ARG A 676 10.52 20.77 -6.05
C ARG A 676 11.57 20.88 -4.95
N ARG A 677 11.97 22.09 -4.55
CA ARG A 677 12.86 22.33 -3.41
C ARG A 677 12.20 22.00 -2.09
N GLU A 678 10.90 22.21 -1.92
CA GLU A 678 10.13 21.85 -0.74
C GLU A 678 9.94 20.33 -0.69
N ASN A 679 9.62 19.67 -1.80
CA ASN A 679 9.62 18.20 -1.88
C ASN A 679 11.03 17.62 -1.72
N ALA A 680 12.06 18.24 -2.27
CA ALA A 680 13.46 17.84 -2.09
C ALA A 680 13.97 18.19 -0.68
N ALA A 681 13.40 19.20 -0.01
CA ALA A 681 13.67 19.54 1.39
C ALA A 681 12.86 18.65 2.33
N ILE A 682 11.68 18.16 1.95
CA ILE A 682 10.93 17.15 2.69
C ILE A 682 11.64 15.80 2.53
N ARG A 683 11.98 15.38 1.30
CA ARG A 683 12.87 14.23 1.03
C ARG A 683 14.26 14.42 1.66
N GLY A 684 14.73 15.66 1.77
CA GLY A 684 15.99 16.06 2.41
C GLY A 684 15.94 16.12 3.94
N ARG A 685 14.76 16.35 4.52
CA ARG A 685 14.46 16.22 5.96
C ARG A 685 14.20 14.76 6.33
N VAL A 686 13.71 13.96 5.38
CA VAL A 686 13.51 12.49 5.45
C VAL A 686 14.66 11.75 4.76
N LYS A 687 15.86 12.35 4.64
CA LYS A 687 17.00 11.77 3.87
C LYS A 687 17.61 10.51 4.47
N HIS A 688 17.09 10.05 5.60
CA HIS A 688 17.60 8.92 6.34
C HIS A 688 16.41 8.22 6.97
N GLY A 689 15.71 7.38 6.19
CA GLY A 689 14.75 6.46 6.76
C GLY A 689 15.39 5.77 7.96
N PHE A 690 14.67 5.72 9.09
CA PHE A 690 15.21 5.08 10.28
C PHE A 690 15.49 3.62 9.94
N GLN A 691 16.72 3.18 10.23
CA GLN A 691 17.02 1.77 10.21
C GLN A 691 16.38 1.15 11.44
N THR A 692 15.54 0.16 11.22
CA THR A 692 14.80 -0.53 12.27
C THR A 692 15.17 -2.00 12.27
N LEU A 693 15.19 -2.58 13.46
CA LEU A 693 15.26 -4.01 13.64
C LEU A 693 13.94 -4.63 13.23
N ILE A 694 13.93 -5.38 12.12
CA ILE A 694 12.71 -5.91 11.53
C ILE A 694 12.33 -7.29 12.07
N TYR A 695 13.14 -7.86 12.96
CA TYR A 695 12.92 -9.15 13.62
C TYR A 695 12.43 -10.21 12.62
N SER A 696 11.22 -10.76 12.82
CA SER A 696 10.66 -11.86 12.05
C SER A 696 10.39 -11.55 10.58
N MET A 697 10.36 -10.29 10.17
CA MET A 697 10.31 -9.93 8.75
C MET A 697 11.54 -10.46 7.98
N SER A 698 12.63 -10.77 8.69
CA SER A 698 13.80 -11.45 8.12
C SER A 698 13.46 -12.80 7.51
N LYS A 699 12.42 -13.48 8.02
CA LYS A 699 11.98 -14.79 7.52
C LYS A 699 11.58 -14.72 6.05
N CYS A 700 10.92 -13.65 5.59
CA CYS A 700 10.50 -13.54 4.20
C CYS A 700 11.72 -13.50 3.26
N VAL A 701 12.76 -12.75 3.64
CA VAL A 701 14.02 -12.66 2.89
C VAL A 701 14.73 -14.02 2.89
N VAL A 702 14.76 -14.73 4.02
CA VAL A 702 15.36 -16.06 4.13
C VAL A 702 14.57 -17.12 3.37
N ALA A 703 13.24 -17.06 3.37
CA ALA A 703 12.40 -17.97 2.60
C ALA A 703 12.71 -17.84 1.11
N ALA A 704 12.83 -16.62 0.59
CA ALA A 704 13.23 -16.39 -0.79
C ALA A 704 14.60 -17.01 -1.10
N ALA A 705 15.59 -16.88 -0.20
CA ALA A 705 16.90 -17.50 -0.37
C ALA A 705 16.85 -19.04 -0.41
N VAL A 706 16.03 -19.67 0.45
CA VAL A 706 15.83 -21.13 0.43
C VAL A 706 15.15 -21.58 -0.85
N LEU A 707 14.16 -20.81 -1.33
CA LEU A 707 13.43 -21.12 -2.56
C LEU A 707 14.32 -20.93 -3.81
N GLN A 708 15.21 -19.94 -3.84
CA GLN A 708 16.25 -19.82 -4.88
C GLN A 708 17.14 -21.07 -4.92
N LEU A 709 17.64 -21.53 -3.78
CA LEU A 709 18.44 -22.76 -3.71
C LEU A 709 17.66 -24.01 -4.15
N ALA A 710 16.34 -24.03 -3.92
CA ALA A 710 15.47 -25.11 -4.39
C ALA A 710 15.28 -25.07 -5.91
N GLU A 711 15.08 -23.88 -6.47
CA GLU A 711 14.94 -23.64 -7.91
C GLU A 711 16.24 -23.97 -8.67
N GLU A 712 17.39 -23.65 -8.08
CA GLU A 712 18.73 -24.00 -8.58
C GLU A 712 19.07 -25.50 -8.43
N GLY A 713 18.19 -26.29 -7.79
CA GLY A 713 18.38 -27.74 -7.61
C GLY A 713 19.40 -28.13 -6.53
N HIS A 714 19.84 -27.21 -5.67
CA HIS A 714 20.76 -27.51 -4.56
C HIS A 714 20.12 -28.30 -3.41
N LEU A 715 18.78 -28.26 -3.34
CA LEU A 715 17.94 -28.97 -2.37
C LEU A 715 16.53 -29.16 -2.93
N THR A 716 15.75 -30.06 -2.34
CA THR A 716 14.30 -30.13 -2.58
C THR A 716 13.54 -29.84 -1.29
N LEU A 717 12.32 -29.30 -1.38
CA LEU A 717 11.53 -28.98 -0.18
C LEU A 717 11.19 -30.22 0.65
N ASP A 718 11.17 -31.40 0.04
CA ASP A 718 10.85 -32.66 0.72
C ASP A 718 12.11 -33.43 1.16
N ASP A 719 13.30 -32.85 1.00
CA ASP A 719 14.52 -33.39 1.58
C ASP A 719 14.39 -33.50 3.10
N GLU A 720 14.81 -34.65 3.63
CA GLU A 720 15.02 -34.84 5.05
C GLU A 720 16.16 -33.93 5.54
N LEU A 721 15.91 -33.18 6.61
CA LEU A 721 16.89 -32.25 7.20
C LEU A 721 18.18 -32.95 7.59
N SER A 722 18.11 -34.19 8.08
CA SER A 722 19.25 -35.01 8.50
C SER A 722 20.26 -35.28 7.38
N LYS A 723 19.84 -35.25 6.11
CA LYS A 723 20.75 -35.38 4.95
C LYS A 723 21.71 -34.20 4.84
N HIS A 724 21.30 -33.04 5.34
CA HIS A 724 22.07 -31.79 5.27
C HIS A 724 22.69 -31.43 6.61
N ILE A 725 21.97 -31.70 7.72
CA ILE A 725 22.42 -31.44 9.08
C ILE A 725 22.22 -32.73 9.91
N PRO A 726 23.23 -33.63 9.94
CA PRO A 726 23.13 -34.94 10.60
C PRO A 726 22.74 -34.90 12.08
N ALA A 727 22.98 -33.79 12.78
CA ALA A 727 22.58 -33.62 14.18
C ALA A 727 21.06 -33.73 14.40
N PHE A 728 20.24 -33.51 13.36
CA PHE A 728 18.79 -33.72 13.41
C PHE A 728 18.36 -35.14 13.03
N GLU A 729 19.28 -36.11 13.03
CA GLU A 729 18.92 -37.51 12.88
C GLU A 729 18.14 -38.02 14.11
N ASN A 730 17.03 -38.72 13.88
CA ASN A 730 16.18 -39.32 14.93
C ASN A 730 15.76 -38.36 16.07
N PRO A 731 15.17 -37.18 15.76
CA PRO A 731 14.84 -36.20 16.78
C PRO A 731 13.80 -36.77 17.77
N LYS A 732 13.88 -36.33 19.02
CA LYS A 732 12.93 -36.72 20.07
C LYS A 732 11.84 -35.67 20.23
N VAL A 733 10.64 -36.13 20.56
CA VAL A 733 9.48 -35.29 20.88
C VAL A 733 9.20 -35.42 22.37
N LEU A 734 8.97 -34.29 23.04
CA LEU A 734 8.56 -34.27 24.44
C LEU A 734 7.10 -34.70 24.55
N ALA A 735 6.81 -35.70 25.39
CA ALA A 735 5.44 -36.15 25.58
C ALA A 735 4.60 -35.10 26.33
N GLU A 736 3.31 -35.08 26.05
CA GLU A 736 2.32 -34.29 26.79
C GLU A 736 1.66 -35.17 27.86
N ARG A 737 1.52 -34.63 29.06
CA ARG A 737 0.75 -35.22 30.17
C ARG A 737 -0.75 -35.07 29.92
N SER A 738 -1.58 -35.83 30.63
CA SER A 738 -3.05 -35.71 30.56
C SER A 738 -3.59 -34.31 30.91
N ASP A 739 -2.85 -33.54 31.72
CA ASP A 739 -3.18 -32.15 32.07
C ASP A 739 -2.69 -31.10 31.03
N GLY A 740 -2.13 -31.56 29.91
CA GLY A 740 -1.60 -30.71 28.84
C GLY A 740 -0.22 -30.11 29.11
N MET A 741 0.41 -30.45 30.23
CA MET A 741 1.77 -29.98 30.57
C MET A 741 2.84 -30.85 29.89
N PRO A 742 4.03 -30.29 29.61
CA PRO A 742 5.14 -31.09 29.11
C PRO A 742 5.60 -32.13 30.15
N ASP A 743 5.83 -33.37 29.71
CA ASP A 743 6.40 -34.45 30.52
C ASP A 743 7.93 -34.49 30.36
N PHE A 744 8.66 -33.74 31.19
CA PHE A 744 10.13 -33.68 31.16
C PHE A 744 10.83 -35.03 31.39
N GLY A 745 10.12 -36.05 31.93
CA GLY A 745 10.66 -37.39 32.13
C GLY A 745 10.49 -38.31 30.92
N ARG A 746 9.73 -37.90 29.89
CA ARG A 746 9.31 -38.78 28.80
C ARG A 746 9.56 -38.16 27.43
N LEU A 747 10.61 -38.64 26.77
CA LEU A 747 10.91 -38.37 25.37
C LEU A 747 10.50 -39.55 24.49
N VAL A 748 9.80 -39.28 23.40
CA VAL A 748 9.42 -40.29 22.41
C VAL A 748 10.16 -40.05 21.09
N PRO A 749 10.55 -41.08 20.31
CA PRO A 749 11.07 -40.88 18.97
C PRO A 749 10.08 -40.12 18.07
N SER A 750 10.58 -39.25 17.20
CA SER A 750 9.74 -38.65 16.17
C SER A 750 9.18 -39.72 15.23
N ARG A 751 7.90 -39.59 14.85
CA ARG A 751 7.21 -40.49 13.90
C ARG A 751 7.72 -40.35 12.46
N ARG A 752 8.41 -39.25 12.14
CA ARG A 752 8.97 -38.96 10.82
C ARG A 752 10.14 -37.98 10.93
N PRO A 753 11.07 -37.96 9.96
CA PRO A 753 12.11 -36.94 9.90
C PRO A 753 11.54 -35.53 9.69
N ILE A 754 12.31 -34.51 10.07
CA ILE A 754 12.03 -33.12 9.72
C ILE A 754 12.39 -32.95 8.23
N THR A 755 11.56 -32.24 7.46
CA THR A 755 11.86 -31.88 6.07
C THR A 755 12.09 -30.38 5.95
N ILE A 756 12.69 -29.92 4.84
CA ILE A 756 12.87 -28.49 4.57
C ILE A 756 11.52 -27.76 4.52
N ARG A 757 10.49 -28.39 3.93
CA ARG A 757 9.11 -27.92 3.91
C ARG A 757 8.60 -27.69 5.32
N HIS A 758 8.80 -28.65 6.24
CA HIS A 758 8.39 -28.50 7.64
C HIS A 758 9.05 -27.29 8.32
N LEU A 759 10.28 -26.93 7.95
CA LEU A 759 10.94 -25.74 8.48
C LEU A 759 10.31 -24.45 7.92
N LEU A 760 10.07 -24.38 6.60
CA LEU A 760 9.45 -23.21 5.95
C LEU A 760 8.04 -22.94 6.45
N THR A 761 7.27 -24.01 6.72
CA THR A 761 5.87 -23.95 7.17
C THR A 761 5.72 -23.90 8.68
N HIS A 762 6.82 -23.87 9.46
CA HIS A 762 6.78 -23.96 10.92
C HIS A 762 6.02 -25.19 11.45
N THR A 763 6.09 -26.32 10.75
CA THR A 763 5.51 -27.60 11.20
C THR A 763 6.59 -28.61 11.59
N SER A 764 7.81 -28.17 11.85
CA SER A 764 8.95 -29.06 12.22
C SER A 764 8.87 -29.62 13.64
N GLY A 765 8.01 -29.04 14.50
CA GLY A 765 8.00 -29.31 15.94
C GLY A 765 9.07 -28.56 16.73
N ILE A 766 9.93 -27.77 16.05
CA ILE A 766 10.90 -26.87 16.70
C ILE A 766 10.15 -25.61 17.14
N SER A 767 10.00 -25.42 18.44
CA SER A 767 9.40 -24.22 19.03
C SER A 767 10.45 -23.11 19.25
N CYS A 768 10.01 -21.94 19.71
CA CYS A 768 10.89 -20.93 20.29
C CYS A 768 10.81 -20.93 21.83
N GLY A 769 11.87 -20.44 22.46
CA GLY A 769 11.89 -20.17 23.89
C GLY A 769 10.99 -19.01 24.27
N LEU A 770 10.68 -18.91 25.56
CA LEU A 770 10.17 -17.69 26.17
C LEU A 770 11.30 -16.66 26.16
N ALA A 771 11.57 -16.07 24.99
CA ALA A 771 12.30 -14.83 24.98
C ALA A 771 11.47 -13.84 25.84
N PRO A 772 12.08 -13.11 26.79
CA PRO A 772 11.43 -12.01 27.51
C PRO A 772 10.81 -10.91 26.61
N VAL A 773 10.93 -11.07 25.28
CA VAL A 773 10.29 -10.31 24.20
C VAL A 773 8.79 -10.13 24.43
N LEU A 774 8.17 -11.02 25.18
CA LEU A 774 6.72 -11.05 25.37
C LEU A 774 6.32 -10.90 26.85
N ASP A 775 6.99 -9.99 27.58
CA ASP A 775 6.49 -9.37 28.82
C ASP A 775 5.36 -8.37 28.51
N GLY A 776 4.46 -8.68 27.58
CA GLY A 776 3.28 -7.87 27.32
C GLY A 776 2.21 -8.07 28.40
N PRO A 777 1.12 -7.28 28.39
CA PRO A 777 -0.01 -7.46 29.31
C PRO A 777 -0.76 -8.78 29.09
N ARG A 778 -0.45 -9.54 28.01
CA ARG A 778 -1.04 -10.85 27.76
C ARG A 778 -0.57 -11.85 28.83
N ILE A 779 -1.49 -12.20 29.73
CA ILE A 779 -1.29 -13.26 30.70
C ILE A 779 -1.23 -14.58 29.94
N ARG A 780 -0.04 -15.18 29.86
CA ARG A 780 0.08 -16.58 29.41
C ARG A 780 -0.47 -17.51 30.47
N SER A 781 -1.05 -18.62 30.03
CA SER A 781 -1.36 -19.76 30.89
C SER A 781 -0.07 -20.36 31.48
N ALA A 782 -0.21 -21.12 32.57
CA ALA A 782 0.90 -21.91 33.13
C ALA A 782 1.44 -22.93 32.10
N ARG A 783 0.54 -23.51 31.30
CA ARG A 783 0.85 -24.43 30.20
C ARG A 783 1.74 -23.80 29.14
N GLU A 784 1.34 -22.66 28.57
CA GLU A 784 2.14 -21.97 27.54
C GLU A 784 3.54 -21.62 28.04
N ARG A 785 3.68 -21.23 29.32
CA ARG A 785 4.99 -20.98 29.92
C ARG A 785 5.83 -22.24 30.03
N ALA A 786 5.25 -23.36 30.46
CA ALA A 786 5.97 -24.61 30.61
C ALA A 786 6.53 -25.12 29.28
N TRP A 787 5.74 -25.07 28.21
CA TRP A 787 6.18 -25.45 26.86
C TRP A 787 7.24 -24.49 26.30
N ALA A 788 7.06 -23.18 26.44
CA ALA A 788 8.06 -22.22 25.98
C ALA A 788 9.38 -22.30 26.79
N ASN A 789 9.34 -22.74 28.05
CA ASN A 789 10.53 -22.88 28.89
C ASN A 789 11.49 -23.99 28.45
N ILE A 790 11.04 -24.93 27.60
CA ILE A 790 11.89 -26.00 27.04
C ILE A 790 13.10 -25.41 26.30
N TYR A 791 12.92 -24.29 25.61
CA TYR A 791 13.94 -23.65 24.78
C TYR A 791 14.59 -22.43 25.46
N THR A 792 14.09 -21.98 26.62
CA THR A 792 14.64 -20.83 27.37
C THR A 792 16.13 -20.99 27.74
N PRO A 793 16.64 -22.16 28.15
CA PRO A 793 18.08 -22.32 28.41
C PRO A 793 18.95 -21.95 27.22
N LEU A 794 18.50 -22.26 25.99
CA LEU A 794 19.21 -21.93 24.76
C LEU A 794 19.21 -20.41 24.51
N VAL A 795 18.11 -19.72 24.80
CA VAL A 795 18.01 -18.25 24.74
C VAL A 795 18.98 -17.59 25.71
N ASP A 796 19.04 -18.06 26.96
CA ASP A 796 19.92 -17.48 27.97
C ASP A 796 21.41 -17.63 27.62
N ARG A 797 21.79 -18.72 26.94
CA ARG A 797 23.16 -18.94 26.43
C ARG A 797 23.51 -17.95 25.31
N VAL A 798 22.56 -17.65 24.41
CA VAL A 798 22.74 -16.59 23.40
C VAL A 798 22.90 -15.23 24.07
N ASP A 799 22.08 -14.91 25.08
CA ASP A 799 22.18 -13.65 25.82
C ASP A 799 23.52 -13.49 26.58
N ARG A 800 24.13 -14.61 26.99
CA ARG A 800 25.49 -14.65 27.56
C ARG A 800 26.60 -14.65 26.49
N ASN A 801 26.25 -14.52 25.22
CA ASN A 801 27.18 -14.47 24.08
C ASN A 801 28.07 -15.72 23.97
N GLU A 802 27.52 -16.90 24.33
CA GLU A 802 28.23 -18.18 24.27
C GLU A 802 28.44 -18.68 22.83
N PHE A 803 27.62 -18.22 21.88
CA PHE A 803 27.67 -18.64 20.48
C PHE A 803 28.29 -17.57 19.58
N LYS A 804 29.19 -17.97 18.68
CA LYS A 804 29.81 -17.07 17.70
C LYS A 804 29.36 -17.32 16.27
N ARG A 805 28.87 -18.51 15.96
CA ARG A 805 28.38 -18.90 14.63
C ARG A 805 27.00 -19.52 14.73
N LEU A 806 26.17 -19.27 13.72
CA LEU A 806 24.82 -19.83 13.64
C LEU A 806 24.86 -21.37 13.67
N ALA A 807 25.84 -21.96 12.98
CA ALA A 807 26.14 -23.39 13.03
C ALA A 807 26.23 -23.95 14.45
N ASP A 808 27.02 -23.32 15.33
CA ASP A 808 27.24 -23.79 16.70
C ASP A 808 25.93 -23.78 17.51
N TRP A 809 25.10 -22.77 17.26
CA TRP A 809 23.78 -22.65 17.91
C TRP A 809 22.78 -23.69 17.39
N VAL A 810 22.76 -23.95 16.08
CA VAL A 810 21.88 -24.96 15.46
C VAL A 810 22.26 -26.38 15.92
N GLN A 811 23.55 -26.65 16.15
CA GLN A 811 24.00 -27.92 16.74
C GLN A 811 23.45 -28.13 18.15
N GLU A 812 23.46 -27.09 18.99
CA GLU A 812 22.86 -27.17 20.33
C GLU A 812 21.34 -27.26 20.29
N LEU A 813 20.69 -26.59 19.34
CA LEU A 813 19.25 -26.70 19.12
C LEU A 813 18.83 -28.14 18.82
N ALA A 814 19.63 -28.91 18.08
CA ALA A 814 19.31 -30.30 17.74
C ALA A 814 19.20 -31.21 18.97
N ASN A 815 19.83 -30.85 20.10
CA ASN A 815 19.73 -31.57 21.37
C ASN A 815 18.48 -31.22 22.18
N VAL A 816 17.69 -30.23 21.76
CA VAL A 816 16.45 -29.82 22.43
C VAL A 816 15.27 -30.62 21.83
N PRO A 817 14.40 -31.23 22.65
CA PRO A 817 13.29 -32.01 22.13
C PRO A 817 12.25 -31.15 21.41
N LEU A 818 11.65 -31.72 20.37
CA LEU A 818 10.52 -31.13 19.65
C LEU A 818 9.29 -31.09 20.56
N VAL A 819 8.42 -30.09 20.35
CA VAL A 819 7.15 -29.97 21.09
C VAL A 819 6.00 -30.71 20.42
N SER A 820 6.18 -31.12 19.16
CA SER A 820 5.22 -31.90 18.39
C SER A 820 5.94 -32.75 17.34
N HIS A 821 5.27 -33.76 16.78
CA HIS A 821 5.85 -34.49 15.65
C HIS A 821 5.89 -33.60 14.40
N PRO A 822 6.95 -33.70 13.56
CA PRO A 822 7.04 -32.96 12.32
C PRO A 822 5.83 -33.24 11.41
N GLY A 823 5.26 -32.18 10.83
CA GLY A 823 4.07 -32.20 9.99
C GLY A 823 2.74 -32.29 10.73
N GLN A 824 2.74 -32.43 12.06
CA GLN A 824 1.49 -32.63 12.83
C GLN A 824 0.80 -31.33 13.22
N HIS A 825 1.58 -30.34 13.66
CA HIS A 825 1.05 -29.07 14.16
C HIS A 825 1.92 -27.91 13.70
N TYR A 826 1.27 -26.76 13.46
CA TYR A 826 1.96 -25.49 13.32
C TYR A 826 2.50 -25.04 14.69
N GLY A 827 3.79 -24.71 14.75
CA GLY A 827 4.48 -24.19 15.91
C GLY A 827 5.52 -23.17 15.48
N TYR A 828 5.22 -21.89 15.69
CA TYR A 828 6.19 -20.82 15.43
C TYR A 828 7.44 -21.02 16.30
N GLY A 829 8.62 -20.98 15.69
CA GLY A 829 9.85 -21.32 16.38
C GLY A 829 11.11 -21.05 15.59
N TYR A 830 12.22 -21.69 15.99
CA TYR A 830 13.55 -21.45 15.41
C TYR A 830 13.81 -22.16 14.08
N SER A 831 12.76 -22.62 13.38
CA SER A 831 12.90 -23.34 12.12
C SER A 831 13.63 -22.53 11.05
N TYR A 832 13.46 -21.20 11.03
CA TYR A 832 14.13 -20.33 10.07
C TYR A 832 15.61 -20.12 10.38
N ASP A 833 16.04 -20.24 11.63
CA ASP A 833 17.47 -20.19 11.97
C ASP A 833 18.19 -21.47 11.50
N VAL A 834 17.51 -22.61 11.53
CA VAL A 834 17.97 -23.84 10.88
C VAL A 834 18.06 -23.67 9.36
N LEU A 835 17.05 -23.04 8.72
CA LEU A 835 17.12 -22.69 7.29
C LEU A 835 18.26 -21.73 6.96
N GLY A 836 18.54 -20.77 7.85
CA GLY A 836 19.68 -19.88 7.73
C GLY A 836 21.00 -20.65 7.68
N HIS A 837 21.17 -21.64 8.57
CA HIS A 837 22.35 -22.51 8.55
C HIS A 837 22.39 -23.43 7.32
N LEU A 838 21.23 -23.91 6.86
CA LEU A 838 21.13 -24.71 5.64
C LEU A 838 21.61 -23.92 4.41
N ILE A 839 21.27 -22.63 4.30
CA ILE A 839 21.80 -21.74 3.26
C ILE A 839 23.33 -21.69 3.33
N GLU A 840 23.92 -21.58 4.53
CA GLU A 840 25.38 -21.55 4.69
C GLU A 840 26.03 -22.84 4.18
N LEU A 841 25.43 -23.99 4.49
CA LEU A 841 25.93 -25.29 4.06
C LEU A 841 25.83 -25.48 2.54
N LYS A 842 24.72 -25.05 1.93
CA LYS A 842 24.48 -25.25 0.49
C LYS A 842 25.25 -24.28 -0.39
N SER A 843 25.39 -23.04 0.06
CA SER A 843 26.12 -22.01 -0.69
C SER A 843 27.62 -21.99 -0.42
N GLY A 844 28.08 -22.56 0.70
CA GLY A 844 29.46 -22.40 1.19
C GLY A 844 29.79 -20.97 1.66
N LYS A 845 28.79 -20.06 1.69
CA LYS A 845 28.94 -18.67 2.11
C LYS A 845 28.32 -18.45 3.50
N GLN A 846 28.77 -17.42 4.21
CA GLN A 846 28.07 -16.99 5.43
C GLN A 846 26.68 -16.44 5.07
N LEU A 847 25.69 -16.63 5.95
CA LEU A 847 24.30 -16.23 5.68
C LEU A 847 24.18 -14.77 5.23
N GLU A 848 24.85 -13.85 5.94
CA GLU A 848 24.89 -12.42 5.60
C GLU A 848 25.41 -12.17 4.18
N THR A 849 26.44 -12.93 3.78
CA THR A 849 27.06 -12.80 2.45
C THR A 849 26.14 -13.33 1.37
N TYR A 850 25.53 -14.50 1.58
CA TYR A 850 24.56 -15.04 0.62
C TYR A 850 23.37 -14.09 0.42
N LEU A 851 22.73 -13.64 1.49
CA LEU A 851 21.58 -12.73 1.38
C LEU A 851 21.98 -11.43 0.67
N ARG A 852 23.16 -10.88 0.98
CA ARG A 852 23.66 -9.68 0.32
C ARG A 852 23.87 -9.89 -1.17
N ASP A 853 24.52 -10.97 -1.56
CA ASP A 853 24.93 -11.19 -2.95
C ASP A 853 23.72 -11.60 -3.84
N HIS A 854 22.76 -12.36 -3.31
CA HIS A 854 21.68 -12.97 -4.11
C HIS A 854 20.31 -12.29 -3.96
N ILE A 855 20.12 -11.44 -2.94
CA ILE A 855 18.82 -10.77 -2.69
C ILE A 855 19.01 -9.27 -2.47
N LEU A 856 19.73 -8.88 -1.41
CA LEU A 856 19.77 -7.48 -0.98
C LEU A 856 20.51 -6.59 -2.00
N GLY A 857 21.63 -7.08 -2.55
CA GLY A 857 22.42 -6.39 -3.56
C GLY A 857 21.65 -6.18 -4.87
N PRO A 858 21.14 -7.24 -5.52
CA PRO A 858 20.33 -7.14 -6.75
C PRO A 858 19.12 -6.22 -6.61
N LEU A 859 18.46 -6.22 -5.45
CA LEU A 859 17.31 -5.36 -5.17
C LEU A 859 17.67 -3.94 -4.69
N GLY A 860 18.96 -3.60 -4.60
CA GLY A 860 19.41 -2.29 -4.15
C GLY A 860 19.12 -1.97 -2.68
N MET A 861 18.98 -2.99 -1.83
CA MET A 861 18.69 -2.89 -0.40
C MET A 861 19.96 -2.60 0.44
N SER A 862 20.63 -1.48 0.14
CA SER A 862 21.96 -1.14 0.70
C SER A 862 21.98 -0.76 2.19
N ASP A 863 20.81 -0.62 2.80
CA ASP A 863 20.62 -0.32 4.23
C ASP A 863 20.08 -1.52 5.01
N THR A 864 20.00 -2.70 4.38
CA THR A 864 19.56 -3.94 4.99
C THR A 864 20.74 -4.87 5.31
N GLY A 865 20.75 -5.45 6.51
CA GLY A 865 21.83 -6.37 6.94
C GLY A 865 21.75 -6.73 8.42
N PHE A 866 22.59 -7.68 8.87
CA PHE A 866 22.58 -8.11 10.28
C PHE A 866 23.30 -7.15 11.23
N SER A 867 24.16 -6.27 10.70
CA SER A 867 24.92 -5.31 11.49
C SER A 867 25.03 -3.93 10.84
N LEU A 868 25.22 -2.89 11.64
CA LEU A 868 25.56 -1.57 11.14
C LEU A 868 27.06 -1.51 10.81
N THR A 869 27.37 -1.54 9.52
CA THR A 869 28.75 -1.53 9.01
C THR A 869 29.46 -0.19 9.12
N ARG A 870 28.73 0.92 9.32
CA ARG A 870 29.32 2.28 9.46
C ARG A 870 28.76 3.00 10.68
N ALA A 871 29.64 3.57 11.51
CA ALA A 871 29.26 4.37 12.67
C ALA A 871 28.42 5.61 12.32
N SER A 872 28.57 6.16 11.11
CA SER A 872 27.71 7.25 10.61
C SER A 872 26.25 6.85 10.47
N LYS A 873 25.96 5.56 10.20
CA LYS A 873 24.59 5.02 10.11
C LYS A 873 23.95 4.81 11.48
N ALA A 874 24.73 4.73 12.57
CA ALA A 874 24.22 4.52 13.93
C ALA A 874 23.24 5.61 14.40
N ARG A 875 23.36 6.83 13.87
CA ARG A 875 22.42 7.94 14.17
C ARG A 875 21.03 7.73 13.56
N ARG A 876 20.90 6.83 12.58
CA ARG A 876 19.65 6.50 11.89
C ARG A 876 18.94 5.30 12.51
N LEU A 877 19.58 4.60 13.45
CA LEU A 877 18.96 3.45 14.08
C LEU A 877 17.79 3.91 14.98
N SER A 878 16.62 3.33 14.78
CA SER A 878 15.48 3.55 15.65
C SER A 878 15.79 3.05 17.06
N VAL A 879 15.46 3.85 18.07
CA VAL A 879 15.59 3.43 19.47
C VAL A 879 14.61 2.29 19.74
N LEU A 880 15.11 1.16 20.23
CA LEU A 880 14.27 0.03 20.61
C LEU A 880 13.69 0.28 22.00
N TYR A 881 12.37 0.26 22.10
CA TYR A 881 11.64 0.33 23.37
C TYR A 881 10.94 -1.01 23.64
N ARG A 882 10.71 -1.31 24.92
CA ARG A 882 9.92 -2.45 25.37
C ARG A 882 8.97 -2.02 26.47
N TYR A 883 7.72 -2.44 26.36
CA TYR A 883 6.76 -2.32 27.45
C TYR A 883 6.91 -3.55 28.36
N THR A 884 7.42 -3.38 29.57
CA THR A 884 7.73 -4.50 30.47
C THR A 884 7.69 -4.06 31.94
N LYS A 885 7.40 -5.01 32.83
CA LYS A 885 7.58 -4.86 34.28
C LYS A 885 8.93 -5.41 34.76
N SER A 886 9.63 -6.19 33.94
CA SER A 886 10.83 -6.91 34.36
C SER A 886 12.00 -5.96 34.64
N SER A 887 12.59 -6.10 35.83
CA SER A 887 13.80 -5.35 36.20
C SER A 887 15.00 -5.67 35.31
N ARG A 888 15.02 -6.86 34.68
CA ARG A 888 16.02 -7.26 33.67
C ARG A 888 16.14 -6.24 32.54
N TRP A 889 15.04 -5.56 32.20
CA TRP A 889 14.98 -4.58 31.11
C TRP A 889 14.90 -3.14 31.60
N GLY A 890 15.07 -2.89 32.91
CA GLY A 890 14.90 -1.57 33.52
C GLY A 890 13.46 -1.23 33.95
N GLY A 891 12.56 -2.23 34.02
CA GLY A 891 11.23 -2.10 34.63
C GLY A 891 11.29 -2.07 36.17
N THR A 892 10.16 -1.79 36.83
CA THR A 892 10.10 -1.64 38.30
C THR A 892 9.81 -2.92 39.07
N GLY A 893 9.64 -4.05 38.38
CA GLY A 893 9.16 -5.33 38.94
C GLY A 893 7.65 -5.38 39.18
N THR A 894 7.00 -4.23 39.34
CA THR A 894 5.61 -4.11 39.80
C THR A 894 4.64 -3.69 38.70
N ASN A 895 4.98 -2.67 37.90
CA ASN A 895 4.10 -2.10 36.89
C ASN A 895 4.77 -2.13 35.51
N PHE A 896 3.98 -2.36 34.46
CA PHE A 896 4.48 -2.24 33.09
C PHE A 896 4.84 -0.78 32.77
N ARG A 897 6.02 -0.58 32.20
CA ARG A 897 6.48 0.73 31.72
C ARG A 897 7.17 0.56 30.38
N LEU A 898 7.10 1.62 29.58
CA LEU A 898 7.87 1.70 28.33
C LEU A 898 9.32 2.02 28.71
N VAL A 899 10.21 1.05 28.53
CA VAL A 899 11.63 1.17 28.84
C VAL A 899 12.43 1.17 27.55
N ARG A 900 13.44 2.03 27.48
CA ARG A 900 14.40 2.05 26.39
C ARG A 900 15.37 0.87 26.54
N VAL A 901 15.42 0.03 25.52
CA VAL A 901 16.18 -1.22 25.52
C VAL A 901 17.49 -1.08 24.75
N ASP A 902 17.45 -0.42 23.59
CA ASP A 902 18.68 -0.16 22.82
C ASP A 902 18.71 1.24 22.17
N PRO A 903 19.83 1.97 22.33
CA PRO A 903 20.84 1.75 23.37
C PRO A 903 20.20 1.97 24.76
N PRO A 904 20.57 1.21 25.80
CA PRO A 904 19.84 1.18 27.08
C PRO A 904 19.92 2.49 27.87
N LYS A 905 20.94 3.32 27.61
CA LYS A 905 21.06 4.68 28.17
C LYS A 905 21.46 5.66 27.08
N ARG A 906 21.09 6.93 27.26
CA ARG A 906 21.52 8.02 26.38
C ARG A 906 23.06 8.12 26.41
N GLY A 907 23.69 8.09 25.24
CA GLY A 907 25.16 8.12 25.11
C GLY A 907 25.85 6.76 25.01
N MET A 908 25.14 5.65 25.27
CA MET A 908 25.67 4.30 24.99
C MET A 908 25.55 3.98 23.49
N LYS A 909 26.48 3.15 22.98
CA LYS A 909 26.42 2.62 21.61
C LYS A 909 25.37 1.51 21.53
N SER A 910 24.71 1.43 20.38
CA SER A 910 23.79 0.33 20.07
C SER A 910 24.54 -1.00 20.03
N ARG A 911 23.90 -2.08 20.48
CA ARG A 911 24.44 -3.46 20.37
C ARG A 911 24.61 -3.92 18.91
N TRP A 912 23.90 -3.29 17.98
CA TRP A 912 23.95 -3.59 16.55
C TRP A 912 25.03 -2.82 15.79
N LEU A 913 25.82 -2.01 16.50
CA LEU A 913 26.95 -1.30 15.92
C LEU A 913 28.18 -2.21 15.89
N GLY A 914 28.66 -2.54 14.68
CA GLY A 914 29.75 -3.50 14.48
C GLY A 914 29.27 -4.97 14.44
N ARG A 915 30.21 -5.90 14.29
CA ARG A 915 29.94 -7.34 14.09
C ARG A 915 29.69 -8.07 15.43
N CYS A 916 28.66 -7.65 16.16
CA CYS A 916 28.46 -8.02 17.57
C CYS A 916 27.32 -8.99 17.85
N CYS A 917 26.48 -9.36 16.87
CA CYS A 917 25.34 -10.25 17.09
C CYS A 917 25.43 -11.53 16.24
N LEU A 918 24.88 -12.62 16.79
CA LEU A 918 24.68 -13.87 16.06
C LEU A 918 23.63 -13.63 14.96
N PRO A 919 23.91 -13.89 13.67
CA PRO A 919 22.95 -13.65 12.60
C PRO A 919 21.78 -14.62 12.73
N SER A 920 20.58 -14.08 12.96
CA SER A 920 19.35 -14.87 13.10
C SER A 920 18.48 -14.73 11.86
N ALA A 921 18.39 -15.80 11.09
CA ALA A 921 17.48 -15.90 9.96
C ALA A 921 15.99 -15.87 10.40
N GLY A 922 15.69 -16.43 11.57
CA GLY A 922 14.36 -16.39 12.17
C GLY A 922 13.98 -15.03 12.75
N GLY A 923 14.90 -14.09 12.84
CA GLY A 923 14.58 -12.76 13.38
C GLY A 923 14.68 -12.63 14.89
N GLY A 924 15.06 -13.67 15.63
CA GLY A 924 15.16 -13.68 17.09
C GLY A 924 15.74 -14.98 17.63
N LEU A 925 16.98 -14.94 18.12
CA LEU A 925 17.64 -16.08 18.82
C LEU A 925 17.81 -15.82 20.31
N SER A 926 17.70 -14.56 20.72
CA SER A 926 17.92 -14.10 22.08
C SER A 926 16.78 -13.21 22.55
N SER A 927 16.84 -12.80 23.81
CA SER A 927 15.91 -11.83 24.39
C SER A 927 15.98 -10.42 23.78
N LEU A 928 17.10 -10.09 23.13
CA LEU A 928 17.41 -8.80 22.51
C LEU A 928 17.97 -8.90 21.10
N GLU A 929 18.65 -9.98 20.74
CA GLU A 929 19.37 -10.12 19.48
C GLU A 929 18.52 -10.89 18.46
N GLY A 930 18.38 -10.34 17.26
CA GLY A 930 17.70 -11.06 16.19
C GLY A 930 17.41 -10.26 14.94
N GLY A 931 17.55 -10.92 13.79
CA GLY A 931 17.07 -10.44 12.50
C GLY A 931 17.92 -9.36 11.84
N LEU A 932 17.50 -9.09 10.61
CA LEU A 932 18.00 -7.99 9.80
C LEU A 932 17.58 -6.64 10.42
N LEU A 933 18.45 -5.66 10.25
CA LEU A 933 18.09 -4.26 10.19
C LEU A 933 17.65 -3.94 8.78
N SER A 934 16.65 -3.09 8.61
CA SER A 934 16.20 -2.60 7.30
C SER A 934 15.65 -1.18 7.42
N THR A 935 15.44 -0.53 6.28
CA THR A 935 14.59 0.66 6.16
C THR A 935 13.25 0.26 5.55
N LEU A 936 12.26 1.16 5.67
CA LEU A 936 10.98 1.01 4.97
C LEU A 936 11.17 0.90 3.45
N ASP A 937 12.06 1.73 2.90
CA ASP A 937 12.36 1.77 1.47
C ASP A 937 12.94 0.46 0.96
N ASP A 938 13.97 -0.07 1.65
CA ASP A 938 14.57 -1.35 1.27
C ASP A 938 13.59 -2.51 1.35
N TYR A 939 12.78 -2.57 2.43
CA TYR A 939 11.82 -3.65 2.58
C TYR A 939 10.68 -3.55 1.57
N ALA A 940 10.28 -2.34 1.18
CA ALA A 940 9.31 -2.12 0.11
C ALA A 940 9.83 -2.64 -1.24
N LYS A 941 11.11 -2.44 -1.56
CA LYS A 941 11.74 -3.02 -2.77
C LYS A 941 11.64 -4.53 -2.78
N PHE A 942 11.91 -5.19 -1.64
CA PHE A 942 11.74 -6.63 -1.49
C PHE A 942 10.29 -7.07 -1.73
N LEU A 943 9.31 -6.41 -1.11
CA LEU A 943 7.89 -6.75 -1.31
C LEU A 943 7.43 -6.55 -2.75
N LEU A 944 7.87 -5.46 -3.39
CA LEU A 944 7.58 -5.21 -4.81
C LEU A 944 8.18 -6.30 -5.70
N ALA A 945 9.40 -6.75 -5.42
CA ALA A 945 10.00 -7.85 -6.15
C ALA A 945 9.20 -9.15 -6.00
N VAL A 946 8.71 -9.47 -4.80
CA VAL A 946 7.85 -10.66 -4.57
C VAL A 946 6.56 -10.56 -5.37
N ILE A 947 5.92 -9.38 -5.42
CA ILE A 947 4.68 -9.17 -6.20
C ILE A 947 4.90 -9.39 -7.70
N HIS A 948 6.08 -9.02 -8.21
CA HIS A 948 6.40 -9.08 -9.64
C HIS A 948 7.27 -10.31 -9.99
N GLY A 949 7.05 -11.43 -9.32
CA GLY A 949 7.70 -12.71 -9.68
C GLY A 949 9.23 -12.70 -9.54
N GLY A 950 9.77 -11.91 -8.62
CA GLY A 950 11.21 -11.78 -8.37
C GLY A 950 11.89 -10.61 -9.10
N GLN A 951 11.14 -9.78 -9.83
CA GLN A 951 11.69 -8.63 -10.58
C GLN A 951 11.34 -7.30 -9.91
N HIS A 952 12.31 -6.38 -9.79
CA HIS A 952 12.02 -5.05 -9.25
C HIS A 952 11.47 -4.11 -10.35
N PRO A 953 10.28 -3.49 -10.17
CA PRO A 953 9.54 -2.80 -11.24
C PRO A 953 10.21 -1.53 -11.79
N ILE A 954 11.23 -0.99 -11.12
CA ILE A 954 11.92 0.25 -11.52
C ILE A 954 13.33 -0.03 -12.07
N SER A 955 13.97 -1.13 -11.70
CA SER A 955 15.37 -1.39 -12.06
C SER A 955 15.55 -2.53 -13.06
N GLY A 956 14.55 -3.38 -13.29
CA GLY A 956 14.65 -4.51 -14.22
C GLY A 956 15.72 -5.54 -13.85
N VAL A 957 16.32 -5.44 -12.67
CA VAL A 957 17.38 -6.34 -12.21
C VAL A 957 16.76 -7.64 -11.73
N THR A 958 17.16 -8.74 -12.35
CA THR A 958 16.83 -10.11 -11.94
C THR A 958 17.64 -10.49 -10.70
N GLY A 959 16.99 -11.14 -9.73
CA GLY A 959 17.67 -11.77 -8.59
C GLY A 959 18.47 -13.02 -8.98
N SER A 960 18.37 -13.48 -10.22
CA SER A 960 19.24 -14.50 -10.80
C SER A 960 20.47 -13.84 -11.41
N ALA A 961 21.63 -14.07 -10.80
CA ALA A 961 22.90 -13.80 -11.43
C ALA A 961 23.11 -14.83 -12.54
N GLU A 962 22.89 -14.45 -13.80
CA GLU A 962 23.54 -15.14 -14.91
C GLU A 962 25.06 -14.98 -14.72
N MET A 963 25.73 -16.08 -14.39
CA MET A 963 27.19 -16.17 -14.42
C MET A 963 27.62 -16.10 -15.89
N PRO A 964 28.58 -15.24 -16.27
CA PRO A 964 29.13 -15.25 -17.62
C PRO A 964 29.97 -16.53 -17.82
N ASP A 965 29.79 -17.15 -18.99
CA ASP A 965 30.37 -18.43 -19.45
C ASP A 965 31.82 -18.75 -19.03
#